data_AF-A0A257K066-F1
#
_entry.id   AF-A0A257K066-F1
#
_cell.length_a   1.000
_cell.length_b   1.000
_cell.length_c   1.000
_cell.angle_alpha   90.00
_cell.angle_beta   90.00
_cell.angle_gamma   90.00
#
_symmetry.space_group_name_H-M   'P 1'
#
loop_
_entity.id
_entity.type
_entity.pdbx_description
1 polymer ?
#
loop_
_entity_poly.entity_id
_entity_poly.type
_entity_poly.pdbx_seq_one_letter_code
_entity_poly.pdbx_strand_id
1 'polypeptide(L)'
;MTINLSANLSSGEYAYLRYSTDNFATSNVVAIPTSGTAGFATIPGSANLQGANVAYYVFTSNQSTAPTHTTADYFTLNSYNSGGQNVNAANFTYTVSNPSPTYVWNKTGTADWTIPTNWTPSRTIVGTADLLVFNNGATCSVSSVASETIAGLSVASNTNVTFTSGANLTISNGVNGADFTVDASSQWNVLTTSTFKLILASGATGSVSGAINFKGNGIDTDQSITPTDANSLTFNNGSTFTQDLNSTGNAFGSTGTANAVVFSNGATFIQKAGSNPFALQAPSSRVVFNPGSLFNLAVAQAPSFAGRTYGNFQYTGTGTASVSGGSSFTVYDLTVSASTLTFDVTAGGNIKGNITVVSGATLNMTSTSPPFNLNGSAPQTITVNGTMRLPSGSPMTVASGSTVNLTPGTAIIGDGIFNVASGATLGIGSTAGISSSGNSGNIQTTNRNFSTGANYVYNGSANQITGTGLPATVSNLAINNSGASGANTVTLTNAVTSSTLALTAGQLELNNKILTVASGGSVTAASGNFMATPGRVNFAGTGTVSGTVNFPDVTLAGGVNFGPASNINGSLQINSGGFVNTNAPTFGSASTLIYNTGGVYARGNEWSAGSGKGYPNHVQLSNATTLDPGGTTATGTVFTMAGNLTVGAGSSLYMDYSGHNMTVPLTINGDLNLNGNLSASGVNGGDVIIKGNWNRVGSFAPNNRAVFFQGSNAQTMTGITTFDYVLIDKSGGNLTLANNMVCNKTLSFTASNVANINTANNTVQINPSGNVNRLSGWVNGNLIST
;
A
#
# COMPACT_ATOMS: atom_id res chain seq x y z
N MET A 1 73.29 -0.73 -5.33
CA MET A 1 73.52 -2.14 -4.95
C MET A 1 74.91 -2.27 -4.35
N THR A 2 75.03 -3.01 -3.25
CA THR A 2 76.31 -3.33 -2.60
C THR A 2 76.59 -4.81 -2.79
N ILE A 3 77.81 -5.17 -3.19
CA ILE A 3 78.27 -6.55 -3.30
C ILE A 3 79.39 -6.82 -2.29
N ASN A 4 79.42 -8.03 -1.75
CA ASN A 4 80.48 -8.53 -0.88
C ASN A 4 81.07 -9.79 -1.52
N LEU A 5 82.34 -9.73 -1.86
CA LEU A 5 83.11 -10.84 -2.42
C LEU A 5 83.69 -11.69 -1.28
N SER A 6 83.87 -12.98 -1.53
CA SER A 6 84.48 -13.90 -0.58
C SER A 6 85.99 -13.69 -0.40
N ALA A 7 86.65 -13.06 -1.39
CA ALA A 7 88.07 -12.70 -1.38
C ALA A 7 88.33 -11.51 -2.34
N ASN A 8 89.54 -10.94 -2.28
CA ASN A 8 89.96 -9.91 -3.24
C ASN A 8 90.03 -10.50 -4.66
N LEU A 9 89.66 -9.70 -5.67
CA LEU A 9 89.79 -10.09 -7.08
C LEU A 9 91.28 -10.29 -7.46
N SER A 10 91.54 -11.26 -8.33
CA SER A 10 92.89 -11.53 -8.83
C SER A 10 93.40 -10.38 -9.73
N SER A 11 94.72 -10.27 -9.90
CA SER A 11 95.27 -9.30 -10.86
C SER A 11 94.75 -9.58 -12.27
N GLY A 12 94.09 -8.60 -12.89
CA GLY A 12 93.43 -8.74 -14.19
C GLY A 12 91.97 -9.23 -14.14
N GLU A 13 91.38 -9.39 -12.95
CA GLU A 13 89.97 -9.72 -12.77
C GLU A 13 89.16 -8.49 -12.31
N TYR A 14 87.99 -8.29 -12.93
CA TYR A 14 87.11 -7.14 -12.72
C TYR A 14 85.66 -7.59 -12.49
N ALA A 15 84.91 -6.87 -11.66
CA ALA A 15 83.50 -7.16 -11.38
C ALA A 15 82.55 -6.25 -12.16
N TYR A 16 81.43 -6.80 -12.62
CA TYR A 16 80.42 -6.14 -13.45
C TYR A 16 79.00 -6.51 -12.99
N LEU A 17 78.09 -5.55 -13.05
CA LEU A 17 76.65 -5.73 -12.87
C LEU A 17 76.01 -5.74 -14.24
N ARG A 18 75.30 -6.81 -14.61
CA ARG A 18 74.47 -6.86 -15.82
C ARG A 18 73.01 -6.78 -15.43
N TYR A 19 72.25 -5.93 -16.10
CA TYR A 19 70.81 -5.78 -15.87
C TYR A 19 70.02 -5.61 -17.16
N SER A 20 68.73 -5.92 -17.09
CA SER A 20 67.79 -5.87 -18.20
C SER A 20 66.36 -5.59 -17.70
N THR A 21 65.55 -4.98 -18.56
CA THR A 21 64.10 -4.76 -18.37
C THR A 21 63.25 -5.61 -19.34
N ASP A 22 63.89 -6.46 -20.15
CA ASP A 22 63.28 -7.20 -21.27
C ASP A 22 63.70 -8.67 -21.29
N ASN A 23 63.94 -9.26 -20.11
CA ASN A 23 64.38 -10.64 -19.95
C ASN A 23 65.70 -10.96 -20.69
N PHE A 24 66.63 -10.00 -20.67
CA PHE A 24 67.95 -10.06 -21.30
C PHE A 24 67.93 -10.22 -22.84
N ALA A 25 66.83 -9.86 -23.51
CA ALA A 25 66.83 -9.66 -24.96
C ALA A 25 67.75 -8.50 -25.35
N THR A 26 67.85 -7.49 -24.48
CA THR A 26 68.95 -6.54 -24.40
C THR A 26 69.43 -6.42 -22.96
N SER A 27 70.66 -5.98 -22.76
CA SER A 27 71.17 -5.77 -21.40
C SER A 27 72.24 -4.68 -21.36
N ASN A 28 72.38 -4.07 -20.20
CA ASN A 28 73.43 -3.12 -19.92
C ASN A 28 74.39 -3.72 -18.91
N VAL A 29 75.68 -3.41 -19.07
CA VAL A 29 76.76 -3.87 -18.18
C VAL A 29 77.41 -2.65 -17.56
N VAL A 30 77.50 -2.63 -16.23
CA VAL A 30 78.08 -1.54 -15.46
C VAL A 30 79.24 -2.08 -14.65
N ALA A 31 80.39 -1.41 -14.73
CA ALA A 31 81.54 -1.75 -13.90
C ALA A 31 81.20 -1.62 -12.41
N ILE A 32 81.70 -2.55 -11.60
CA ILE A 32 81.61 -2.50 -10.14
C ILE A 32 83.04 -2.25 -9.62
N PRO A 33 83.42 -1.00 -9.35
CA PRO A 33 84.68 -0.72 -8.68
C PRO A 33 84.71 -1.41 -7.31
N THR A 34 85.77 -2.18 -7.04
CA THR A 34 85.96 -2.90 -5.78
C THR A 34 87.10 -2.28 -4.97
N SER A 35 86.90 -2.14 -3.66
CA SER A 35 87.95 -1.82 -2.69
C SER A 35 88.03 -2.98 -1.68
N GLY A 36 89.11 -3.77 -1.77
CA GLY A 36 89.18 -5.05 -1.08
C GLY A 36 88.09 -6.01 -1.56
N THR A 37 87.31 -6.56 -0.62
CA THR A 37 86.21 -7.49 -0.89
C THR A 37 84.85 -6.80 -1.13
N ALA A 38 84.74 -5.48 -1.04
CA ALA A 38 83.47 -4.77 -1.19
C ALA A 38 83.42 -3.99 -2.53
N GLY A 39 82.24 -3.97 -3.15
CA GLY A 39 82.00 -3.23 -4.39
C GLY A 39 80.62 -2.60 -4.42
N PHE A 40 80.47 -1.53 -5.21
CA PHE A 40 79.21 -0.79 -5.34
C PHE A 40 78.89 -0.50 -6.80
N ALA A 41 77.63 -0.70 -7.19
CA ALA A 41 77.12 -0.27 -8.48
C ALA A 41 75.64 0.12 -8.38
N THR A 42 75.21 0.97 -9.31
CA THR A 42 73.83 1.47 -9.36
C THR A 42 73.25 1.17 -10.72
N ILE A 43 72.03 0.61 -10.73
CA ILE A 43 71.22 0.54 -11.96
C ILE A 43 70.69 1.96 -12.22
N PRO A 44 71.03 2.59 -13.36
CA PRO A 44 70.65 3.97 -13.66
C PRO A 44 69.14 4.21 -13.61
N GLY A 45 68.74 5.44 -13.30
CA GLY A 45 67.33 5.85 -13.28
C GLY A 45 66.59 5.59 -14.60
N SER A 46 67.29 5.61 -15.74
CA SER A 46 66.72 5.31 -17.06
C SER A 46 66.21 3.87 -17.22
N ALA A 47 66.67 2.92 -16.39
CA ALA A 47 66.18 1.55 -16.35
C ALA A 47 65.17 1.30 -15.23
N ASN A 48 65.00 2.26 -14.31
CA ASN A 48 64.04 2.23 -13.21
C ASN A 48 62.75 2.98 -13.59
N LEU A 49 62.16 2.61 -14.73
CA LEU A 49 60.87 3.17 -15.15
C LEU A 49 59.75 2.55 -14.30
N GLN A 50 58.72 3.34 -14.00
CA GLN A 50 57.56 2.92 -13.21
C GLN A 50 56.92 1.66 -13.81
N GLY A 51 56.67 0.64 -12.98
CA GLY A 51 56.13 -0.65 -13.42
C GLY A 51 57.10 -1.56 -14.17
N ALA A 52 58.36 -1.15 -14.40
CA ALA A 52 59.36 -2.01 -15.01
C ALA A 52 59.75 -3.15 -14.07
N ASN A 53 59.84 -4.36 -14.63
CA ASN A 53 60.48 -5.51 -13.99
C ASN A 53 61.95 -5.50 -14.37
N VAL A 54 62.82 -5.21 -13.41
CA VAL A 54 64.27 -5.17 -13.62
C VAL A 54 64.86 -6.48 -13.15
N ALA A 55 65.51 -7.21 -14.06
CA ALA A 55 66.26 -8.41 -13.76
C ALA A 55 67.77 -8.12 -13.84
N TYR A 56 68.57 -8.65 -12.91
CA TYR A 56 70.00 -8.39 -12.86
C TYR A 56 70.80 -9.52 -12.21
N TYR A 57 72.10 -9.57 -12.52
CA TYR A 57 73.07 -10.44 -11.87
C TYR A 57 74.46 -9.81 -11.91
N VAL A 58 75.36 -10.29 -11.05
CA VAL A 58 76.74 -9.81 -10.98
C VAL A 58 77.65 -10.86 -11.58
N PHE A 59 78.72 -10.45 -12.26
CA PHE A 59 79.72 -11.38 -12.77
C PHE A 59 81.13 -10.80 -12.69
N THR A 60 82.15 -11.66 -12.65
CA THR A 60 83.55 -11.27 -12.81
C THR A 60 84.04 -11.60 -14.21
N SER A 61 85.03 -10.84 -14.69
CA SER A 61 85.57 -10.94 -16.04
C SER A 61 87.05 -10.60 -16.08
N ASN A 62 87.76 -11.12 -17.08
CA ASN A 62 89.14 -10.75 -17.36
C ASN A 62 89.28 -9.50 -18.25
N GLN A 63 88.17 -8.85 -18.60
CA GLN A 63 88.17 -7.62 -19.40
C GLN A 63 88.30 -6.40 -18.49
N SER A 64 89.21 -5.48 -18.82
CA SER A 64 89.39 -4.23 -18.08
C SER A 64 88.31 -3.17 -18.39
N THR A 65 87.58 -3.35 -19.48
CA THR A 65 86.43 -2.52 -19.88
C THR A 65 85.14 -3.33 -19.88
N ALA A 66 84.02 -2.71 -19.51
CA ALA A 66 82.72 -3.37 -19.46
C ALA A 66 82.38 -4.04 -20.80
N PRO A 67 82.18 -5.37 -20.84
CA PRO A 67 81.71 -6.05 -22.03
C PRO A 67 80.37 -5.51 -22.51
N THR A 68 80.12 -5.57 -23.82
CA THR A 68 78.83 -5.22 -24.40
C THR A 68 77.81 -6.33 -24.14
N HIS A 69 76.51 -6.04 -24.35
CA HIS A 69 75.44 -7.05 -24.28
C HIS A 69 75.81 -8.36 -24.99
N THR A 70 76.34 -8.30 -26.21
CA THR A 70 76.64 -9.47 -27.05
C THR A 70 77.90 -10.23 -26.64
N THR A 71 78.76 -9.63 -25.80
CA THR A 71 80.06 -10.21 -25.42
C THR A 71 80.18 -10.53 -23.93
N ALA A 72 79.22 -10.08 -23.10
CA ALA A 72 79.25 -10.26 -21.65
C ALA A 72 79.36 -11.73 -21.23
N ASP A 73 78.66 -12.65 -21.91
CA ASP A 73 78.70 -14.08 -21.56
C ASP A 73 80.03 -14.73 -21.96
N TYR A 74 80.63 -14.32 -23.10
CA TYR A 74 81.93 -14.84 -23.56
C TYR A 74 83.07 -14.54 -22.60
N PHE A 75 82.98 -13.44 -21.85
CA PHE A 75 84.04 -12.97 -20.95
C PHE A 75 83.71 -13.18 -19.47
N THR A 76 82.65 -13.92 -19.15
CA THR A 76 82.28 -14.22 -17.76
C THR A 76 83.20 -15.30 -17.19
N LEU A 77 83.89 -14.99 -16.08
CA LEU A 77 84.66 -15.94 -15.28
C LEU A 77 83.78 -16.59 -14.22
N ASN A 78 83.10 -15.78 -13.41
CA ASN A 78 82.13 -16.22 -12.42
C ASN A 78 80.86 -15.39 -12.51
N SER A 79 79.68 -16.00 -12.48
CA SER A 79 78.40 -15.31 -12.35
C SER A 79 77.79 -15.51 -10.96
N TYR A 80 77.00 -14.56 -10.49
CA TYR A 80 76.29 -14.62 -9.22
C TYR A 80 74.86 -14.10 -9.41
N ASN A 81 73.90 -15.01 -9.25
CA ASN A 81 72.47 -14.76 -9.42
C ASN A 81 71.71 -15.16 -8.15
N SER A 82 70.36 -15.25 -8.22
CA SER A 82 69.54 -15.54 -7.04
C SER A 82 69.80 -16.91 -6.40
N GLY A 83 70.41 -17.85 -7.15
CA GLY A 83 70.79 -19.17 -6.65
C GLY A 83 72.22 -19.28 -6.12
N GLY A 84 73.04 -18.22 -6.24
CA GLY A 84 74.44 -18.20 -5.79
C GLY A 84 75.46 -18.12 -6.93
N GLN A 85 76.72 -18.46 -6.63
CA GLN A 85 77.84 -18.38 -7.59
C GLN A 85 77.81 -19.55 -8.59
N ASN A 86 77.87 -19.25 -9.89
CA ASN A 86 77.94 -20.22 -10.99
C ASN A 86 76.80 -21.27 -10.97
N VAL A 87 75.65 -20.90 -10.42
CA VAL A 87 74.45 -21.76 -10.38
C VAL A 87 73.55 -21.40 -11.55
N ASN A 88 73.01 -22.40 -12.25
CA ASN A 88 71.95 -22.18 -13.24
C ASN A 88 70.61 -21.91 -12.52
N ALA A 89 70.38 -20.66 -12.16
CA ALA A 89 69.19 -20.20 -11.45
C ALA A 89 68.68 -18.87 -12.04
N ALA A 90 67.52 -18.42 -11.58
CA ALA A 90 66.97 -17.15 -11.99
C ALA A 90 67.90 -15.98 -11.61
N ASN A 91 67.88 -14.92 -12.40
CA ASN A 91 68.50 -13.65 -12.04
C ASN A 91 67.71 -12.98 -10.91
N PHE A 92 68.36 -12.08 -10.16
CA PHE A 92 67.63 -11.29 -9.17
C PHE A 92 66.62 -10.38 -9.87
N THR A 93 65.45 -10.17 -9.27
CA THR A 93 64.39 -9.32 -9.84
C THR A 93 63.79 -8.37 -8.82
N TYR A 94 63.42 -7.17 -9.24
CA TYR A 94 62.51 -6.29 -8.50
C TYR A 94 61.58 -5.55 -9.47
N THR A 95 60.42 -5.12 -8.94
CA THR A 95 59.45 -4.28 -9.66
C THR A 95 59.45 -2.88 -9.06
N VAL A 96 59.47 -1.85 -9.91
CA VAL A 96 59.36 -0.44 -9.47
C VAL A 96 57.91 -0.16 -9.04
N SER A 97 57.68 0.21 -7.78
CA SER A 97 56.34 0.40 -7.21
C SER A 97 55.57 1.60 -7.79
N ASN A 98 54.24 1.50 -7.81
CA ASN A 98 53.30 2.53 -8.29
C ASN A 98 52.41 3.07 -7.14
N PRO A 99 52.85 4.05 -6.34
CA PRO A 99 51.93 4.83 -5.53
C PRO A 99 51.30 5.92 -6.41
N SER A 100 49.98 5.96 -6.52
CA SER A 100 49.25 7.10 -7.12
C SER A 100 49.54 8.35 -6.27
N PRO A 101 50.31 9.35 -6.74
CA PRO A 101 50.63 10.52 -5.93
C PRO A 101 49.37 11.35 -5.69
N THR A 102 49.08 11.66 -4.42
CA THR A 102 47.95 12.51 -4.03
C THR A 102 48.39 13.97 -3.97
N TYR A 103 47.68 14.82 -4.70
CA TYR A 103 47.88 16.26 -4.74
C TYR A 103 46.65 16.97 -4.20
N VAL A 104 46.82 17.73 -3.12
CA VAL A 104 45.74 18.46 -2.45
C VAL A 104 45.76 19.93 -2.87
N TRP A 105 44.63 20.44 -3.35
CA TRP A 105 44.47 21.85 -3.69
C TRP A 105 44.55 22.73 -2.44
N ASN A 106 45.48 23.68 -2.42
CA ASN A 106 45.80 24.47 -1.23
C ASN A 106 45.35 25.95 -1.30
N LYS A 107 44.56 26.32 -2.31
CA LYS A 107 44.09 27.70 -2.51
C LYS A 107 42.62 27.89 -2.13
N THR A 108 42.32 29.08 -1.64
CA THR A 108 40.98 29.64 -1.49
C THR A 108 40.80 30.77 -2.53
N GLY A 109 39.58 30.99 -3.03
CA GLY A 109 39.36 31.95 -4.13
C GLY A 109 39.77 31.42 -5.51
N THR A 110 40.13 32.30 -6.43
CA THR A 110 40.48 31.94 -7.82
C THR A 110 41.97 31.67 -7.97
N ALA A 111 42.33 30.51 -8.51
CA ALA A 111 43.73 30.17 -8.81
C ALA A 111 43.83 29.21 -10.01
N ASP A 112 45.02 29.19 -10.63
CA ASP A 112 45.28 28.46 -11.88
C ASP A 112 45.69 27.01 -11.61
N TRP A 113 45.04 26.06 -12.31
CA TRP A 113 45.28 24.62 -12.22
C TRP A 113 46.73 24.22 -12.49
N THR A 114 47.39 24.91 -13.42
CA THR A 114 48.71 24.54 -13.97
C THR A 114 49.87 24.97 -13.11
N ILE A 115 49.65 25.84 -12.11
CA ILE A 115 50.70 26.35 -11.23
C ILE A 115 51.04 25.29 -10.16
N PRO A 116 52.25 24.69 -10.17
CA PRO A 116 52.57 23.54 -9.31
C PRO A 116 52.37 23.80 -7.81
N THR A 117 52.62 25.02 -7.34
CA THR A 117 52.53 25.40 -5.92
C THR A 117 51.10 25.60 -5.40
N ASN A 118 50.09 25.55 -6.27
CA ASN A 118 48.68 25.50 -5.87
C ASN A 118 48.26 24.12 -5.37
N TRP A 119 49.13 23.13 -5.54
CA TRP A 119 48.98 21.77 -5.03
C TRP A 119 49.97 21.49 -3.90
N THR A 120 49.57 20.65 -2.95
CA THR A 120 50.43 20.12 -1.87
C THR A 120 50.46 18.59 -1.95
N PRO A 121 51.65 17.96 -2.13
CA PRO A 121 52.94 18.58 -2.48
C PRO A 121 52.87 19.31 -3.83
N SER A 122 53.88 20.10 -4.20
CA SER A 122 53.85 20.82 -5.48
C SER A 122 53.81 19.85 -6.67
N ARG A 123 52.85 20.04 -7.58
CA ARG A 123 52.61 19.18 -8.74
C ARG A 123 53.50 19.60 -9.92
N THR A 124 54.80 19.33 -9.83
CA THR A 124 55.78 19.68 -10.88
C THR A 124 55.86 18.65 -12.01
N ILE A 125 55.41 17.42 -11.75
CA ILE A 125 55.25 16.35 -12.73
C ILE A 125 53.75 16.09 -12.83
N VAL A 126 53.24 16.20 -14.05
CA VAL A 126 51.87 15.90 -14.42
C VAL A 126 51.83 14.46 -14.92
N GLY A 127 51.01 13.60 -14.32
CA GLY A 127 50.96 12.19 -14.67
C GLY A 127 49.58 11.56 -14.58
N THR A 128 49.43 10.44 -15.30
CA THR A 128 48.19 9.64 -15.31
C THR A 128 47.92 8.91 -13.99
N ALA A 129 48.90 8.88 -13.07
CA ALA A 129 48.77 8.28 -11.75
C ALA A 129 48.26 9.28 -10.69
N ASP A 130 48.04 10.55 -11.04
CA ASP A 130 47.78 11.62 -10.06
C ASP A 130 46.35 11.53 -9.48
N LEU A 131 46.23 11.54 -8.16
CA LEU A 131 44.95 11.75 -7.46
C LEU A 131 44.85 13.21 -7.04
N LEU A 132 43.91 13.95 -7.61
CA LEU A 132 43.70 15.37 -7.33
C LEU A 132 42.56 15.55 -6.33
N VAL A 133 42.81 16.27 -5.23
CA VAL A 133 41.89 16.37 -4.09
C VAL A 133 41.57 17.81 -3.73
N PHE A 134 40.29 18.12 -3.59
CA PHE A 134 39.73 19.36 -3.07
C PHE A 134 39.00 19.08 -1.76
N ASN A 135 39.62 19.36 -0.60
CA ASN A 135 39.09 18.93 0.72
C ASN A 135 39.31 19.94 1.85
N ASN A 136 39.40 21.22 1.53
CA ASN A 136 39.72 22.28 2.49
C ASN A 136 38.48 22.96 3.11
N GLY A 137 37.26 22.51 2.80
CA GLY A 137 36.00 23.13 3.25
C GLY A 137 35.73 24.53 2.72
N ALA A 138 36.54 25.03 1.77
CA ALA A 138 36.41 26.36 1.20
C ALA A 138 35.62 26.36 -0.11
N THR A 139 35.19 27.55 -0.52
CA THR A 139 34.77 27.81 -1.90
C THR A 139 35.97 28.30 -2.72
N CYS A 140 36.24 27.66 -3.86
CA CYS A 140 37.33 28.04 -4.76
C CYS A 140 36.91 27.98 -6.23
N SER A 141 37.59 28.77 -7.05
CA SER A 141 37.46 28.75 -8.51
C SER A 141 38.79 28.35 -9.13
N VAL A 142 38.76 27.41 -10.07
CA VAL A 142 39.95 26.87 -10.70
C VAL A 142 39.94 27.22 -12.17
N SER A 143 40.86 28.09 -12.56
CA SER A 143 41.06 28.50 -13.95
C SER A 143 42.08 27.60 -14.64
N SER A 144 42.11 27.67 -15.98
CA SER A 144 43.10 26.99 -16.82
C SER A 144 43.23 25.48 -16.56
N VAL A 145 42.12 24.81 -16.19
CA VAL A 145 42.04 23.36 -16.03
C VAL A 145 42.60 22.68 -17.28
N ALA A 146 43.60 21.83 -17.10
CA ALA A 146 44.30 21.19 -18.21
C ALA A 146 43.45 20.07 -18.82
N SER A 147 43.58 19.87 -20.14
CA SER A 147 43.12 18.64 -20.79
C SER A 147 44.20 17.57 -20.59
N GLU A 148 43.97 16.65 -19.67
CA GLU A 148 44.95 15.65 -19.25
C GLU A 148 44.27 14.35 -18.80
N THR A 149 45.07 13.32 -18.54
CA THR A 149 44.60 12.09 -17.88
C THR A 149 45.19 12.03 -16.47
N ILE A 150 44.37 11.70 -15.48
CA ILE A 150 44.74 11.57 -14.06
C ILE A 150 44.20 10.24 -13.49
N ALA A 151 44.65 9.83 -12.31
CA ALA A 151 44.16 8.63 -11.63
C ALA A 151 42.82 8.85 -10.93
N GLY A 152 42.56 10.06 -10.42
CA GLY A 152 41.31 10.35 -9.74
C GLY A 152 41.11 11.82 -9.40
N LEU A 153 39.86 12.18 -9.16
CA LEU A 153 39.44 13.52 -8.73
C LEU A 153 38.46 13.38 -7.55
N SER A 154 38.79 13.99 -6.42
CA SER A 154 37.96 13.96 -5.21
C SER A 154 37.62 15.36 -4.73
N VAL A 155 36.34 15.59 -4.43
CA VAL A 155 35.84 16.79 -3.76
C VAL A 155 35.18 16.40 -2.45
N ALA A 156 35.72 16.85 -1.33
CA ALA A 156 35.38 16.36 -0.01
C ALA A 156 35.32 17.48 1.05
N SER A 157 34.97 17.11 2.28
CA SER A 157 35.09 17.99 3.46
C SER A 157 34.34 19.32 3.35
N ASN A 158 33.15 19.33 2.72
CA ASN A 158 32.32 20.52 2.47
C ASN A 158 32.96 21.54 1.50
N THR A 159 33.88 21.10 0.63
CA THR A 159 34.49 21.97 -0.37
C THR A 159 33.54 22.23 -1.54
N ASN A 160 33.47 23.50 -1.98
CA ASN A 160 32.77 23.92 -3.19
C ASN A 160 33.77 24.39 -4.23
N VAL A 161 34.08 23.55 -5.21
CA VAL A 161 35.05 23.86 -6.27
C VAL A 161 34.31 24.20 -7.56
N THR A 162 34.75 25.27 -8.25
CA THR A 162 34.19 25.69 -9.54
C THR A 162 35.26 25.74 -10.61
N PHE A 163 35.16 24.91 -11.64
CA PHE A 163 36.05 24.98 -12.80
C PHE A 163 35.55 26.04 -13.77
N THR A 164 36.43 26.97 -14.15
CA THR A 164 36.06 28.16 -14.94
C THR A 164 36.61 28.18 -16.37
N SER A 165 37.35 27.14 -16.77
CA SER A 165 37.84 26.93 -18.14
C SER A 165 37.37 25.59 -18.71
N GLY A 166 37.17 25.53 -20.04
CA GLY A 166 36.92 24.27 -20.73
C GLY A 166 38.15 23.36 -20.76
N ALA A 167 37.93 22.05 -20.72
CA ALA A 167 38.96 21.02 -20.77
C ALA A 167 38.36 19.64 -21.12
N ASN A 168 39.17 18.73 -21.64
CA ASN A 168 38.85 17.30 -21.68
C ASN A 168 39.68 16.59 -20.59
N LEU A 169 39.11 16.43 -19.40
CA LEU A 169 39.76 15.75 -18.28
C LEU A 169 39.37 14.28 -18.26
N THR A 170 40.35 13.39 -18.36
CA THR A 170 40.13 11.94 -18.32
C THR A 170 40.56 11.36 -16.99
N ILE A 171 39.65 10.63 -16.33
CA ILE A 171 39.93 9.84 -15.14
C ILE A 171 40.21 8.41 -15.58
N SER A 172 41.42 7.93 -15.30
CA SER A 172 41.81 6.53 -15.47
C SER A 172 41.38 5.69 -14.26
N ASN A 173 41.53 4.38 -14.34
CA ASN A 173 41.29 3.46 -13.22
C ASN A 173 42.55 3.34 -12.37
N GLY A 174 42.83 4.37 -11.57
CA GLY A 174 44.13 4.57 -10.95
C GLY A 174 44.12 4.64 -9.43
N VAL A 175 42.95 4.63 -8.79
CA VAL A 175 42.84 4.72 -7.32
C VAL A 175 42.07 3.54 -6.73
N ASN A 176 42.29 3.29 -5.44
CA ASN A 176 41.53 2.28 -4.71
C ASN A 176 40.17 2.87 -4.28
N GLY A 177 39.08 2.28 -4.76
CA GLY A 177 37.73 2.79 -4.56
C GLY A 177 37.22 3.53 -5.79
N ALA A 178 36.38 4.56 -5.59
CA ALA A 178 35.89 5.37 -6.70
C ALA A 178 36.94 6.39 -7.15
N ASP A 179 37.20 6.45 -8.46
CA ASP A 179 38.16 7.36 -9.08
C ASP A 179 37.65 8.80 -9.16
N PHE A 180 36.34 8.98 -9.25
CA PHE A 180 35.71 10.29 -9.16
C PHE A 180 34.76 10.35 -7.96
N THR A 181 35.02 11.24 -6.99
CA THR A 181 34.16 11.42 -5.83
C THR A 181 33.75 12.85 -5.59
N VAL A 182 32.49 13.04 -5.18
CA VAL A 182 31.99 14.28 -4.58
C VAL A 182 31.23 13.89 -3.33
N ASP A 183 31.84 14.11 -2.16
CA ASP A 183 31.25 13.71 -0.88
C ASP A 183 30.03 14.55 -0.53
N ALA A 184 29.23 14.03 0.40
CA ALA A 184 28.08 14.75 0.95
C ALA A 184 28.48 16.16 1.39
N SER A 185 27.58 17.12 1.18
CA SER A 185 27.77 18.55 1.45
C SER A 185 28.88 19.25 0.65
N SER A 186 29.61 18.54 -0.21
CA SER A 186 30.60 19.12 -1.13
C SER A 186 29.98 19.35 -2.52
N GLN A 187 30.58 20.24 -3.31
CA GLN A 187 30.08 20.58 -4.64
C GLN A 187 31.20 20.67 -5.68
N TRP A 188 30.96 20.04 -6.83
CA TRP A 188 31.76 20.24 -8.03
C TRP A 188 30.97 20.98 -9.09
N ASN A 189 31.43 22.17 -9.45
CA ASN A 189 30.75 23.07 -10.36
C ASN A 189 31.59 23.29 -11.62
N VAL A 190 30.93 23.43 -12.76
CA VAL A 190 31.51 23.83 -14.04
C VAL A 190 30.79 25.10 -14.48
N LEU A 191 31.54 26.20 -14.60
CA LEU A 191 31.05 27.52 -15.03
C LEU A 191 32.02 28.11 -16.04
N THR A 192 31.88 27.74 -17.31
CA THR A 192 32.94 28.00 -18.32
C THR A 192 32.38 28.68 -19.57
N THR A 193 33.26 29.35 -20.31
CA THR A 193 32.98 29.92 -21.64
C THR A 193 33.35 28.96 -22.79
N SER A 194 33.77 27.75 -22.47
CA SER A 194 34.15 26.71 -23.44
C SER A 194 33.81 25.33 -22.88
N THR A 195 33.58 24.37 -23.76
CA THR A 195 33.21 23.00 -23.39
C THR A 195 34.18 22.35 -22.40
N PHE A 196 33.64 21.79 -21.33
CA PHE A 196 34.34 20.91 -20.39
C PHE A 196 33.74 19.50 -20.44
N LYS A 197 34.60 18.48 -20.55
CA LYS A 197 34.22 17.07 -20.56
C LYS A 197 35.04 16.33 -19.52
N LEU A 198 34.36 15.68 -18.58
CA LEU A 198 34.94 14.67 -17.71
C LEU A 198 34.72 13.30 -18.34
N ILE A 199 35.78 12.54 -18.58
CA ILE A 199 35.69 11.20 -19.17
C ILE A 199 36.11 10.20 -18.11
N LEU A 200 35.24 9.23 -17.76
CA LEU A 200 35.68 8.09 -16.95
C LEU A 200 36.07 6.98 -17.93
N ALA A 201 37.37 6.68 -18.00
CA ALA A 201 37.90 5.64 -18.88
C ALA A 201 37.42 4.25 -18.45
N SER A 202 37.70 3.23 -19.26
CA SER A 202 37.35 1.85 -18.89
C SER A 202 38.04 1.44 -17.58
N GLY A 203 37.27 0.81 -16.70
CA GLY A 203 37.61 0.44 -15.33
C GLY A 203 37.38 1.54 -14.30
N ALA A 204 37.29 2.81 -14.71
CA ALA A 204 37.15 3.92 -13.77
C ALA A 204 35.71 4.04 -13.26
N THR A 205 35.55 4.32 -11.97
CA THR A 205 34.26 4.45 -11.29
C THR A 205 34.08 5.81 -10.62
N GLY A 206 32.83 6.21 -10.41
CA GLY A 206 32.46 7.47 -9.80
C GLY A 206 31.33 7.32 -8.77
N SER A 207 31.44 8.05 -7.67
CA SER A 207 30.48 8.06 -6.56
C SER A 207 30.20 9.49 -6.08
N VAL A 208 28.96 9.93 -6.23
CA VAL A 208 28.54 11.31 -5.93
C VAL A 208 27.50 11.28 -4.82
N SER A 209 27.84 11.83 -3.66
CA SER A 209 26.94 12.06 -2.51
C SER A 209 26.65 13.54 -2.28
N GLY A 210 27.44 14.44 -2.88
CA GLY A 210 27.23 15.90 -2.87
C GLY A 210 26.47 16.41 -4.10
N ALA A 211 26.82 17.61 -4.56
CA ALA A 211 26.19 18.23 -5.73
C ALA A 211 27.16 18.42 -6.90
N ILE A 212 26.63 18.29 -8.12
CA ILE A 212 27.31 18.66 -9.36
C ILE A 212 26.46 19.68 -10.10
N ASN A 213 27.06 20.78 -10.56
CA ASN A 213 26.35 21.80 -11.33
C ASN A 213 27.09 22.17 -12.61
N PHE A 214 26.43 22.02 -13.76
CA PHE A 214 26.95 22.42 -15.06
C PHE A 214 26.23 23.66 -15.58
N LYS A 215 26.98 24.72 -15.87
CA LYS A 215 26.46 25.99 -16.36
C LYS A 215 27.41 26.62 -17.37
N GLY A 216 26.87 27.17 -18.45
CA GLY A 216 27.65 28.02 -19.35
C GLY A 216 27.79 29.43 -18.77
N ASN A 217 28.98 30.03 -18.88
CA ASN A 217 29.23 31.39 -18.40
C ASN A 217 28.78 32.42 -19.44
N GLY A 218 27.47 32.64 -19.54
CA GLY A 218 26.86 33.60 -20.46
C GLY A 218 26.82 33.15 -21.93
N ILE A 219 27.39 31.99 -22.24
CA ILE A 219 27.36 31.36 -23.58
C ILE A 219 27.13 29.86 -23.48
N ASP A 220 26.51 29.30 -24.51
CA ASP A 220 26.17 27.89 -24.59
C ASP A 220 27.43 27.00 -24.70
N THR A 221 27.52 25.98 -23.84
CA THR A 221 28.66 25.07 -23.74
C THR A 221 28.22 23.63 -23.48
N ASP A 222 28.81 22.66 -24.18
CA ASP A 222 28.44 21.22 -24.12
C ASP A 222 29.13 20.50 -22.96
N GLN A 223 28.65 20.73 -21.74
CA GLN A 223 29.22 20.15 -20.53
C GLN A 223 28.77 18.71 -20.33
N SER A 224 29.70 17.78 -20.15
CA SER A 224 29.35 16.37 -19.96
C SER A 224 30.29 15.60 -19.02
N ILE A 225 29.73 14.61 -18.34
CA ILE A 225 30.47 13.48 -17.77
C ILE A 225 30.22 12.29 -18.67
N THR A 226 31.24 11.67 -19.24
CA THR A 226 31.09 10.54 -20.15
C THR A 226 31.75 9.30 -19.55
N PRO A 227 31.02 8.50 -18.76
CA PRO A 227 31.55 7.22 -18.31
C PRO A 227 31.54 6.18 -19.44
N THR A 228 32.61 5.40 -19.54
CA THR A 228 32.80 4.40 -20.58
C THR A 228 32.04 3.10 -20.27
N ASP A 229 32.02 2.68 -19.01
CA ASP A 229 31.46 1.38 -18.61
C ASP A 229 30.04 1.51 -18.04
N ALA A 230 29.28 0.41 -18.06
CA ALA A 230 27.97 0.33 -17.40
C ALA A 230 28.09 0.45 -15.87
N ASN A 231 27.12 1.13 -15.23
CA ASN A 231 27.03 1.37 -13.79
C ASN A 231 28.29 2.00 -13.18
N SER A 232 29.11 2.67 -13.99
CA SER A 232 30.41 3.22 -13.57
C SER A 232 30.27 4.53 -12.80
N LEU A 233 29.19 5.30 -12.98
CA LEU A 233 28.92 6.51 -12.19
C LEU A 233 27.61 6.39 -11.40
N THR A 234 27.70 6.51 -10.07
CA THR A 234 26.53 6.48 -9.19
C THR A 234 26.33 7.81 -8.46
N PHE A 235 25.12 8.34 -8.57
CA PHE A 235 24.58 9.40 -7.72
C PHE A 235 23.84 8.75 -6.55
N ASN A 236 24.37 8.95 -5.34
CA ASN A 236 23.90 8.34 -4.10
C ASN A 236 22.71 9.11 -3.50
N ASN A 237 22.11 8.55 -2.45
CA ASN A 237 21.03 9.22 -1.71
C ASN A 237 21.43 10.64 -1.27
N GLY A 238 20.56 11.62 -1.52
CA GLY A 238 20.79 13.02 -1.18
C GLY A 238 21.63 13.81 -2.19
N SER A 239 22.27 13.14 -3.16
CA SER A 239 23.05 13.82 -4.19
C SER A 239 22.18 14.56 -5.20
N THR A 240 22.75 15.61 -5.81
CA THR A 240 22.06 16.40 -6.83
C THR A 240 22.96 16.64 -8.03
N PHE A 241 22.43 16.45 -9.24
CA PHE A 241 23.03 16.93 -10.48
C PHE A 241 22.14 18.00 -11.10
N THR A 242 22.70 19.17 -11.41
CA THR A 242 21.99 20.26 -12.10
C THR A 242 22.63 20.53 -13.46
N GLN A 243 21.86 20.35 -14.54
CA GLN A 243 22.17 20.91 -15.84
C GLN A 243 21.51 22.29 -15.94
N ASP A 244 22.26 23.33 -15.56
CA ASP A 244 21.78 24.72 -15.49
C ASP A 244 21.88 25.45 -16.84
N LEU A 245 21.45 26.70 -16.87
CA LEU A 245 21.40 27.56 -18.05
C LEU A 245 22.72 27.55 -18.83
N ASN A 246 22.61 27.61 -20.16
CA ASN A 246 23.75 27.60 -21.09
C ASN A 246 24.64 26.35 -21.01
N SER A 247 24.26 25.31 -20.26
CA SER A 247 24.79 23.96 -20.44
C SER A 247 23.94 23.24 -21.50
N THR A 248 24.53 23.01 -22.67
CA THR A 248 23.87 22.34 -23.80
C THR A 248 24.27 20.86 -23.88
N GLY A 249 23.75 20.14 -24.87
CA GLY A 249 24.09 18.72 -25.08
C GLY A 249 23.57 17.77 -24.01
N ASN A 250 24.00 16.50 -24.09
CA ASN A 250 23.59 15.46 -23.14
C ASN A 250 24.56 15.44 -21.95
N ALA A 251 24.05 15.66 -20.74
CA ALA A 251 24.86 15.70 -19.51
C ALA A 251 25.78 14.47 -19.31
N PHE A 252 25.37 13.31 -19.84
CA PHE A 252 26.10 12.04 -19.71
C PHE A 252 26.73 11.55 -21.01
N GLY A 253 26.94 12.45 -21.99
CA GLY A 253 27.47 12.14 -23.31
C GLY A 253 26.41 11.60 -24.28
N SER A 254 26.54 11.93 -25.56
CA SER A 254 25.56 11.59 -26.61
C SER A 254 25.65 10.15 -27.13
N THR A 255 26.79 9.47 -26.93
CA THR A 255 27.07 8.09 -27.37
C THR A 255 27.80 7.32 -26.28
N GLY A 256 27.65 6.00 -26.24
CA GLY A 256 28.43 5.13 -25.35
C GLY A 256 27.62 3.96 -24.81
N THR A 257 28.14 3.33 -23.77
CA THR A 257 27.53 2.17 -23.12
C THR A 257 26.22 2.55 -22.43
N ALA A 258 25.21 1.68 -22.58
CA ALA A 258 23.93 1.84 -21.89
C ALA A 258 24.09 1.67 -20.37
N ASN A 259 23.22 2.33 -19.60
CA ASN A 259 23.16 2.27 -18.14
C ASN A 259 24.49 2.64 -17.47
N ALA A 260 25.26 3.55 -18.07
CA ALA A 260 26.54 4.03 -17.54
C ALA A 260 26.39 4.82 -16.23
N VAL A 261 25.26 5.51 -16.06
CA VAL A 261 24.97 6.38 -14.91
C VAL A 261 23.77 5.87 -14.14
N VAL A 262 23.85 5.85 -12.81
CA VAL A 262 22.75 5.43 -11.92
C VAL A 262 22.41 6.54 -10.95
N PHE A 263 21.15 6.97 -10.92
CA PHE A 263 20.58 7.78 -9.84
C PHE A 263 19.89 6.87 -8.84
N SER A 264 20.45 6.77 -7.64
CA SER A 264 19.91 5.95 -6.54
C SER A 264 18.67 6.57 -5.90
N ASN A 265 17.98 5.80 -5.07
CA ASN A 265 16.86 6.31 -4.28
C ASN A 265 17.30 7.55 -3.47
N GLY A 266 16.57 8.66 -3.61
CA GLY A 266 16.86 9.96 -2.99
C GLY A 266 17.87 10.83 -3.73
N ALA A 267 18.43 10.39 -4.87
CA ALA A 267 19.26 11.24 -5.73
C ALA A 267 18.38 12.09 -6.66
N THR A 268 18.83 13.29 -7.04
CA THR A 268 18.07 14.22 -7.88
C THR A 268 18.83 14.65 -9.13
N PHE A 269 18.18 14.60 -10.29
CA PHE A 269 18.63 15.24 -11.53
C PHE A 269 17.72 16.43 -11.86
N ILE A 270 18.27 17.63 -11.98
CA ILE A 270 17.56 18.86 -12.30
C ILE A 270 17.99 19.32 -13.69
N GLN A 271 17.03 19.38 -14.63
CA GLN A 271 17.26 19.85 -15.99
C GLN A 271 16.65 21.22 -16.20
N LYS A 272 17.48 22.26 -16.37
CA LYS A 272 17.06 23.62 -16.73
C LYS A 272 17.45 24.00 -18.16
N ALA A 273 18.38 23.25 -18.77
CA ALA A 273 18.81 23.41 -20.16
C ALA A 273 19.29 22.05 -20.73
N GLY A 274 19.83 22.08 -21.94
CA GLY A 274 20.46 20.91 -22.57
C GLY A 274 19.49 19.90 -23.18
N SER A 275 20.04 18.77 -23.58
CA SER A 275 19.30 17.63 -24.12
C SER A 275 19.04 16.58 -23.04
N ASN A 276 18.03 15.74 -23.24
CA ASN A 276 17.66 14.69 -22.28
C ASN A 276 18.88 13.82 -21.88
N PRO A 277 19.00 13.37 -20.61
CA PRO A 277 20.18 12.63 -20.14
C PRO A 277 20.26 11.19 -20.64
N PHE A 278 19.22 10.69 -21.30
CA PHE A 278 19.18 9.31 -21.75
C PHE A 278 20.00 9.07 -23.02
N ALA A 279 20.07 10.08 -23.91
CA ALA A 279 20.91 10.20 -25.11
C ALA A 279 20.78 9.12 -26.21
N LEU A 280 20.72 7.84 -25.86
CA LEU A 280 20.60 6.71 -26.79
C LEU A 280 19.19 6.61 -27.36
N GLN A 281 19.06 5.93 -28.51
CA GLN A 281 17.75 5.59 -29.09
C GLN A 281 16.90 4.78 -28.11
N ALA A 282 15.64 5.16 -27.95
CA ALA A 282 14.70 4.43 -27.10
C ALA A 282 14.54 2.97 -27.59
N PRO A 283 14.47 1.97 -26.68
CA PRO A 283 14.36 2.12 -25.22
C PRO A 283 15.71 2.24 -24.48
N SER A 284 16.85 2.09 -25.16
CA SER A 284 18.17 2.14 -24.53
C SER A 284 18.45 3.52 -23.90
N SER A 285 19.17 3.55 -22.78
CA SER A 285 19.48 4.77 -22.03
C SER A 285 20.93 4.79 -21.55
N ARG A 286 21.57 5.96 -21.47
CA ARG A 286 22.81 6.18 -20.72
C ARG A 286 22.60 6.16 -19.21
N VAL A 287 21.41 6.54 -18.75
CA VAL A 287 21.09 6.77 -17.33
C VAL A 287 19.97 5.84 -16.85
N VAL A 288 20.10 5.36 -15.62
CA VAL A 288 19.08 4.62 -14.89
C VAL A 288 18.60 5.50 -13.73
N PHE A 289 17.31 5.79 -13.70
CA PHE A 289 16.66 6.43 -12.56
C PHE A 289 16.00 5.35 -11.71
N ASN A 290 16.63 4.96 -10.60
CA ASN A 290 16.06 3.96 -9.71
C ASN A 290 14.79 4.49 -9.03
N PRO A 291 13.89 3.59 -8.58
CA PRO A 291 12.71 3.99 -7.81
C PRO A 291 13.10 4.88 -6.62
N GLY A 292 12.42 6.01 -6.46
CA GLY A 292 12.70 7.01 -5.41
C GLY A 292 13.78 8.04 -5.74
N SER A 293 14.50 7.92 -6.87
CA SER A 293 15.26 9.05 -7.44
C SER A 293 14.30 10.09 -8.02
N LEU A 294 14.71 11.36 -8.14
CA LEU A 294 13.90 12.44 -8.71
C LEU A 294 14.52 12.98 -10.00
N PHE A 295 13.76 12.96 -11.08
CA PHE A 295 14.00 13.78 -12.26
C PHE A 295 13.12 15.03 -12.19
N ASN A 296 13.72 16.20 -12.04
CA ASN A 296 13.04 17.48 -12.10
C ASN A 296 13.31 18.19 -13.44
N LEU A 297 12.29 18.26 -14.30
CA LEU A 297 12.31 19.05 -15.51
C LEU A 297 11.88 20.49 -15.21
N ALA A 298 12.84 21.39 -15.13
CA ALA A 298 12.66 22.81 -14.81
C ALA A 298 12.69 23.73 -16.04
N VAL A 299 12.47 23.18 -17.24
CA VAL A 299 12.45 23.89 -18.51
C VAL A 299 11.33 23.34 -19.41
N ALA A 300 10.69 24.19 -20.21
CA ALA A 300 9.68 23.77 -21.19
C ALA A 300 10.32 23.07 -22.40
N GLN A 301 10.73 21.82 -22.19
CA GLN A 301 11.26 20.92 -23.21
C GLN A 301 10.49 19.61 -23.17
N ALA A 302 10.42 18.89 -24.28
CA ALA A 302 9.85 17.54 -24.32
C ALA A 302 10.73 16.54 -23.52
N PRO A 303 10.25 15.94 -22.41
CA PRO A 303 10.97 14.85 -21.77
C PRO A 303 10.87 13.56 -22.60
N SER A 304 11.92 12.74 -22.58
CA SER A 304 11.99 11.48 -23.32
C SER A 304 11.40 10.33 -22.49
N PHE A 305 10.11 10.04 -22.63
CA PHE A 305 9.45 8.94 -21.90
C PHE A 305 9.41 7.62 -22.66
N ALA A 306 9.28 7.64 -24.00
CA ALA A 306 8.98 6.45 -24.79
C ALA A 306 9.95 5.29 -24.49
N GLY A 307 9.42 4.16 -24.01
CA GLY A 307 10.20 2.96 -23.71
C GLY A 307 11.12 3.05 -22.48
N ARG A 308 11.02 4.13 -21.68
CA ARG A 308 11.94 4.41 -20.57
C ARG A 308 11.26 4.35 -19.21
N THR A 309 12.10 4.21 -18.19
CA THR A 309 11.71 4.23 -16.78
C THR A 309 12.29 5.47 -16.11
N TYR A 310 11.41 6.22 -15.46
CA TYR A 310 11.78 7.25 -14.49
C TYR A 310 11.55 6.69 -13.08
N GLY A 311 12.33 7.17 -12.11
CA GLY A 311 11.95 7.12 -10.70
C GLY A 311 10.73 8.02 -10.49
N ASN A 312 10.89 9.07 -9.71
CA ASN A 312 9.92 10.16 -9.61
C ASN A 312 10.20 11.18 -10.72
N PHE A 313 9.15 11.72 -11.32
CA PHE A 313 9.22 12.80 -12.30
C PHE A 313 8.47 14.02 -11.77
N GLN A 314 9.10 15.18 -11.85
CA GLN A 314 8.51 16.46 -11.53
C GLN A 314 8.70 17.44 -12.69
N TYR A 315 7.64 18.18 -13.03
CA TYR A 315 7.72 19.31 -13.93
C TYR A 315 7.55 20.63 -13.16
N THR A 316 8.60 21.46 -13.14
CA THR A 316 8.59 22.82 -12.56
C THR A 316 8.88 23.91 -13.60
N GLY A 317 8.94 23.56 -14.89
CA GLY A 317 9.25 24.51 -15.97
C GLY A 317 8.17 25.56 -16.22
N THR A 318 8.59 26.69 -16.78
CA THR A 318 7.68 27.74 -17.28
C THR A 318 7.30 27.45 -18.72
N GLY A 319 6.00 27.30 -19.00
CA GLY A 319 5.48 26.98 -20.33
C GLY A 319 5.01 25.53 -20.48
N THR A 320 4.83 25.07 -21.72
CA THR A 320 4.30 23.72 -22.00
C THR A 320 5.43 22.75 -22.34
N ALA A 321 5.48 21.62 -21.63
CA ALA A 321 6.27 20.46 -22.01
C ALA A 321 5.36 19.38 -22.62
N SER A 322 5.72 18.86 -23.78
CA SER A 322 4.94 17.84 -24.50
C SER A 322 5.74 16.55 -24.67
N VAL A 323 5.24 15.46 -24.11
CA VAL A 323 5.79 14.11 -24.25
C VAL A 323 5.22 13.47 -25.51
N SER A 324 6.06 12.82 -26.30
CA SER A 324 5.62 12.07 -27.48
C SER A 324 6.35 10.72 -27.60
N GLY A 325 5.81 9.84 -28.45
CA GLY A 325 6.41 8.56 -28.80
C GLY A 325 5.43 7.38 -28.73
N GLY A 326 5.89 6.22 -29.21
CA GLY A 326 5.03 5.06 -29.42
C GLY A 326 5.29 3.83 -28.55
N SER A 327 6.18 3.94 -27.57
CA SER A 327 6.51 2.84 -26.65
C SER A 327 6.06 3.17 -25.23
N SER A 328 5.46 2.18 -24.55
CA SER A 328 5.03 2.30 -23.15
C SER A 328 6.20 2.72 -22.26
N PHE A 329 5.93 3.62 -21.31
CA PHE A 329 6.89 4.09 -20.31
C PHE A 329 6.56 3.56 -18.91
N THR A 330 7.47 3.78 -17.96
CA THR A 330 7.21 3.59 -16.52
C THR A 330 7.65 4.82 -15.73
N VAL A 331 6.85 5.24 -14.76
CA VAL A 331 7.19 6.29 -13.80
C VAL A 331 6.62 5.92 -12.42
N TYR A 332 7.30 6.29 -11.34
CA TYR A 332 6.78 6.15 -9.98
C TYR A 332 5.87 7.34 -9.67
N ASP A 333 6.36 8.37 -8.98
CA ASP A 333 5.56 9.57 -8.75
C ASP A 333 5.59 10.50 -9.96
N LEU A 334 4.44 11.04 -10.35
CA LEU A 334 4.28 12.04 -11.40
C LEU A 334 3.72 13.33 -10.81
N THR A 335 4.56 14.37 -10.74
CA THR A 335 4.17 15.67 -10.19
C THR A 335 4.24 16.77 -11.24
N VAL A 336 3.17 17.53 -11.39
CA VAL A 336 3.14 18.75 -12.20
C VAL A 336 2.98 19.94 -11.24
N SER A 337 4.08 20.66 -11.04
CA SER A 337 4.19 21.76 -10.07
C SER A 337 4.01 23.15 -10.70
N ALA A 338 4.08 23.27 -12.02
CA ALA A 338 3.87 24.53 -12.73
C ALA A 338 3.38 24.30 -14.16
N SER A 339 2.74 25.33 -14.72
CA SER A 339 2.39 25.42 -16.15
C SER A 339 1.66 24.18 -16.70
N THR A 340 2.04 23.66 -17.88
CA THR A 340 1.36 22.52 -18.52
C THR A 340 2.35 21.41 -18.88
N LEU A 341 2.04 20.18 -18.46
CA LEU A 341 2.64 18.96 -18.98
C LEU A 341 1.59 18.21 -19.81
N THR A 342 1.92 17.88 -21.05
CA THR A 342 1.05 17.15 -21.96
C THR A 342 1.70 15.84 -22.35
N PHE A 343 1.02 14.72 -22.17
CA PHE A 343 1.35 13.46 -22.83
C PHE A 343 0.55 13.36 -24.12
N ASP A 344 1.24 13.27 -25.24
CA ASP A 344 0.70 13.01 -26.57
C ASP A 344 1.41 11.78 -27.17
N VAL A 345 1.08 10.61 -26.60
CA VAL A 345 1.73 9.34 -26.89
C VAL A 345 0.75 8.41 -27.60
N THR A 346 1.25 7.46 -28.40
CA THR A 346 0.35 6.42 -28.94
C THR A 346 0.15 5.29 -27.92
N ALA A 347 1.22 4.92 -27.22
CA ALA A 347 1.19 3.97 -26.12
C ALA A 347 1.23 4.70 -24.79
N GLY A 348 0.19 4.54 -23.96
CA GLY A 348 0.21 4.98 -22.56
C GLY A 348 1.29 4.27 -21.75
N GLY A 349 1.46 4.67 -20.49
CA GLY A 349 2.51 4.16 -19.61
C GLY A 349 2.00 3.57 -18.30
N ASN A 350 2.93 3.01 -17.54
CA ASN A 350 2.71 2.49 -16.20
C ASN A 350 3.07 3.57 -15.17
N ILE A 351 2.11 3.97 -14.35
CA ILE A 351 2.31 4.88 -13.25
C ILE A 351 2.25 4.03 -11.98
N LYS A 352 3.39 3.90 -11.30
CA LYS A 352 3.58 3.04 -10.13
C LYS A 352 3.37 3.77 -8.81
N GLY A 353 3.49 5.09 -8.80
CA GLY A 353 3.37 5.96 -7.63
C GLY A 353 2.21 6.96 -7.75
N ASN A 354 2.32 8.07 -7.03
CA ASN A 354 1.27 9.07 -6.91
C ASN A 354 1.21 9.99 -8.13
N ILE A 355 0.04 10.57 -8.39
CA ILE A 355 -0.11 11.69 -9.33
C ILE A 355 -0.48 12.94 -8.54
N THR A 356 0.29 14.01 -8.70
CA THR A 356 0.00 15.31 -8.08
C THR A 356 0.00 16.41 -9.13
N VAL A 357 -1.10 17.14 -9.23
CA VAL A 357 -1.22 18.35 -10.05
C VAL A 357 -1.53 19.51 -9.13
N VAL A 358 -0.58 20.43 -8.95
CA VAL A 358 -0.75 21.56 -8.04
C VAL A 358 -1.67 22.64 -8.63
N SER A 359 -2.15 23.55 -7.78
CA SER A 359 -3.01 24.66 -8.20
C SER A 359 -2.36 25.49 -9.32
N GLY A 360 -3.15 25.80 -10.35
CA GLY A 360 -2.69 26.53 -11.54
C GLY A 360 -1.93 25.68 -12.57
N ALA A 361 -1.55 24.45 -12.26
CA ALA A 361 -0.88 23.55 -13.21
C ALA A 361 -1.88 22.69 -14.00
N THR A 362 -1.47 22.21 -15.18
CA THR A 362 -2.29 21.36 -16.05
C THR A 362 -1.55 20.10 -16.47
N LEU A 363 -2.19 18.94 -16.33
CA LEU A 363 -1.76 17.66 -16.85
C LEU A 363 -2.76 17.16 -17.91
N ASN A 364 -2.34 17.12 -19.17
CA ASN A 364 -3.12 16.50 -20.25
C ASN A 364 -2.56 15.12 -20.55
N MET A 365 -3.42 14.11 -20.69
CA MET A 365 -3.00 12.72 -20.88
C MET A 365 -3.72 12.08 -22.07
N THR A 366 -3.09 12.16 -23.25
CA THR A 366 -3.55 11.53 -24.49
C THR A 366 -2.83 10.20 -24.71
N SER A 367 -3.59 9.13 -24.96
CA SER A 367 -3.06 7.84 -25.45
C SER A 367 -4.06 7.15 -26.36
N THR A 368 -3.63 6.26 -27.26
CA THR A 368 -4.55 5.43 -28.05
C THR A 368 -4.67 4.02 -27.49
N SER A 369 -3.54 3.31 -27.35
CA SER A 369 -3.45 1.99 -26.69
C SER A 369 -1.98 1.57 -26.56
N PRO A 370 -1.54 0.94 -25.45
CA PRO A 370 -2.28 0.63 -24.21
C PRO A 370 -2.67 1.88 -23.41
N PRO A 371 -3.56 1.76 -22.40
CA PRO A 371 -3.95 2.88 -21.53
C PRO A 371 -2.81 3.39 -20.64
N PHE A 372 -3.03 4.55 -20.02
CA PHE A 372 -2.30 4.89 -18.80
C PHE A 372 -2.74 3.96 -17.67
N ASN A 373 -1.84 3.11 -17.19
CA ASN A 373 -2.11 2.13 -16.15
C ASN A 373 -1.67 2.66 -14.79
N LEU A 374 -2.63 2.78 -13.87
CA LEU A 374 -2.38 2.96 -12.46
C LEU A 374 -2.21 1.56 -11.86
N ASN A 375 -0.96 1.12 -11.80
CA ASN A 375 -0.61 -0.27 -11.46
C ASN A 375 0.55 -0.38 -10.46
N GLY A 376 0.55 0.52 -9.48
CA GLY A 376 1.41 0.45 -8.31
C GLY A 376 1.09 -0.75 -7.42
N SER A 377 2.11 -1.30 -6.78
CA SER A 377 1.98 -2.36 -5.76
C SER A 377 1.63 -1.80 -4.38
N ALA A 378 1.98 -0.54 -4.12
CA ALA A 378 1.52 0.22 -2.96
C ALA A 378 0.26 1.03 -3.33
N PRO A 379 -0.60 1.39 -2.37
CA PRO A 379 -1.72 2.30 -2.62
C PRO A 379 -1.22 3.63 -3.23
N GLN A 380 -1.76 3.97 -4.39
CA GLN A 380 -1.48 5.22 -5.08
C GLN A 380 -2.49 6.27 -4.63
N THR A 381 -2.06 7.53 -4.57
CA THR A 381 -2.92 8.69 -4.33
C THR A 381 -2.87 9.61 -5.54
N ILE A 382 -4.04 10.04 -6.00
CA ILE A 382 -4.17 11.09 -7.02
C ILE A 382 -4.72 12.34 -6.34
N THR A 383 -3.95 13.43 -6.45
CA THR A 383 -4.32 14.75 -5.95
C THR A 383 -4.30 15.76 -7.09
N VAL A 384 -5.46 16.32 -7.42
CA VAL A 384 -5.60 17.32 -8.48
C VAL A 384 -6.16 18.61 -7.87
N ASN A 385 -5.26 19.56 -7.60
CA ASN A 385 -5.59 20.94 -7.21
C ASN A 385 -5.55 21.91 -8.40
N GLY A 386 -4.93 21.50 -9.51
CA GLY A 386 -4.97 22.18 -10.81
C GLY A 386 -5.98 21.53 -11.77
N THR A 387 -5.56 21.26 -13.00
CA THR A 387 -6.38 20.58 -14.02
C THR A 387 -5.74 19.28 -14.46
N MET A 388 -6.50 18.17 -14.47
CA MET A 388 -6.08 16.90 -15.05
C MET A 388 -7.13 16.44 -16.07
N ARG A 389 -6.72 16.23 -17.32
CA ARG A 389 -7.65 15.95 -18.43
C ARG A 389 -7.27 14.70 -19.22
N LEU A 390 -8.27 13.85 -19.47
CA LEU A 390 -8.24 12.74 -20.42
C LEU A 390 -9.03 13.12 -21.68
N PRO A 391 -8.38 13.40 -22.82
CA PRO A 391 -9.05 13.74 -24.06
C PRO A 391 -9.81 12.54 -24.66
N SER A 392 -10.65 12.82 -25.68
CA SER A 392 -11.38 11.78 -26.41
C SER A 392 -10.46 10.64 -26.88
N GLY A 393 -10.93 9.41 -26.74
CA GLY A 393 -10.19 8.21 -27.12
C GLY A 393 -9.03 7.83 -26.19
N SER A 394 -8.80 8.57 -25.10
CA SER A 394 -7.68 8.32 -24.17
C SER A 394 -8.12 7.54 -22.93
N PRO A 395 -7.70 6.26 -22.78
CA PRO A 395 -8.06 5.46 -21.62
C PRO A 395 -7.04 5.57 -20.47
N MET A 396 -7.56 5.68 -19.25
CA MET A 396 -6.82 5.49 -17.99
C MET A 396 -7.45 4.34 -17.22
N THR A 397 -6.64 3.44 -16.68
CA THR A 397 -7.12 2.22 -16.02
C THR A 397 -6.50 2.05 -14.63
N VAL A 398 -7.34 1.87 -13.61
CA VAL A 398 -6.93 1.27 -12.33
C VAL A 398 -6.83 -0.23 -12.54
N ALA A 399 -5.60 -0.76 -12.50
CA ALA A 399 -5.33 -2.15 -12.82
C ALA A 399 -5.82 -3.12 -11.72
N SER A 400 -6.05 -4.37 -12.09
CA SER A 400 -6.42 -5.43 -11.13
C SER A 400 -5.38 -5.57 -10.03
N GLY A 401 -5.81 -5.69 -8.77
CA GLY A 401 -4.94 -5.77 -7.61
C GLY A 401 -4.35 -4.43 -7.13
N SER A 402 -4.48 -3.35 -7.91
CA SER A 402 -3.99 -2.03 -7.51
C SER A 402 -5.04 -1.24 -6.73
N THR A 403 -4.56 -0.37 -5.84
CA THR A 403 -5.40 0.55 -5.05
C THR A 403 -5.07 1.98 -5.43
N VAL A 404 -6.08 2.75 -5.82
CA VAL A 404 -5.96 4.18 -6.14
C VAL A 404 -6.94 4.97 -5.29
N ASN A 405 -6.43 5.90 -4.48
CA ASN A 405 -7.22 6.82 -3.68
C ASN A 405 -7.28 8.19 -4.36
N LEU A 406 -8.49 8.68 -4.63
CA LEU A 406 -8.72 10.02 -5.15
C LEU A 406 -9.02 10.95 -3.97
N THR A 407 -8.22 12.00 -3.78
CA THR A 407 -8.42 12.92 -2.65
C THR A 407 -9.70 13.76 -2.80
N PRO A 408 -10.23 14.33 -1.70
CA PRO A 408 -11.30 15.31 -1.79
C PRO A 408 -10.92 16.46 -2.74
N GLY A 409 -11.85 16.84 -3.63
CA GLY A 409 -11.62 17.89 -4.63
C GLY A 409 -10.93 17.45 -5.92
N THR A 410 -10.28 16.28 -5.95
CA THR A 410 -9.70 15.75 -7.20
C THR A 410 -10.78 15.55 -8.25
N ALA A 411 -10.60 16.12 -9.45
CA ALA A 411 -11.46 15.91 -10.60
C ALA A 411 -10.63 15.48 -11.82
N ILE A 412 -10.86 14.26 -12.31
CA ILE A 412 -10.32 13.77 -13.58
C ILE A 412 -11.38 14.02 -14.65
N ILE A 413 -11.13 14.97 -15.55
CA ILE A 413 -12.11 15.49 -16.52
C ILE A 413 -11.81 15.04 -17.95
N GLY A 414 -12.73 15.32 -18.88
CA GLY A 414 -12.52 15.22 -20.34
C GLY A 414 -13.28 14.08 -21.01
N ASP A 415 -13.19 13.97 -22.34
CA ASP A 415 -13.98 13.01 -23.12
C ASP A 415 -13.42 11.58 -23.16
N GLY A 416 -12.30 11.35 -22.49
CA GLY A 416 -11.64 10.05 -22.42
C GLY A 416 -12.41 9.00 -21.61
N ILE A 417 -11.73 7.88 -21.38
CA ILE A 417 -12.30 6.72 -20.68
C ILE A 417 -11.56 6.52 -19.36
N PHE A 418 -12.29 6.43 -18.25
CA PHE A 418 -11.74 5.99 -16.97
C PHE A 418 -12.25 4.59 -16.63
N ASN A 419 -11.34 3.64 -16.49
CA ASN A 419 -11.64 2.24 -16.21
C ASN A 419 -11.20 1.85 -14.80
N VAL A 420 -12.05 1.11 -14.09
CA VAL A 420 -11.69 0.38 -12.86
C VAL A 420 -11.83 -1.10 -13.17
N ALA A 421 -10.71 -1.83 -13.20
CA ALA A 421 -10.69 -3.25 -13.52
C ALA A 421 -11.29 -4.12 -12.40
N SER A 422 -11.70 -5.35 -12.73
CA SER A 422 -12.06 -6.34 -11.70
C SER A 422 -10.88 -6.60 -10.76
N GLY A 423 -11.11 -6.70 -9.46
CA GLY A 423 -10.10 -6.85 -8.43
C GLY A 423 -9.29 -5.57 -8.12
N ALA A 424 -9.55 -4.45 -8.79
CA ALA A 424 -8.99 -3.16 -8.43
C ALA A 424 -9.73 -2.53 -7.24
N THR A 425 -9.07 -1.62 -6.53
CA THR A 425 -9.69 -0.82 -5.46
C THR A 425 -9.65 0.66 -5.82
N LEU A 426 -10.82 1.29 -5.87
CA LEU A 426 -10.96 2.74 -6.04
C LEU A 426 -11.39 3.37 -4.72
N GLY A 427 -10.57 4.28 -4.18
CA GLY A 427 -10.90 5.17 -3.08
C GLY A 427 -11.49 6.47 -3.59
N ILE A 428 -12.65 6.85 -3.04
CA ILE A 428 -13.46 7.99 -3.46
C ILE A 428 -13.51 9.01 -2.33
N GLY A 429 -12.84 10.15 -2.51
CA GLY A 429 -12.83 11.26 -1.56
C GLY A 429 -13.89 12.33 -1.81
N SER A 430 -14.57 12.32 -2.96
CA SER A 430 -15.59 13.32 -3.31
C SER A 430 -16.87 13.15 -2.49
N THR A 431 -17.46 14.27 -2.06
CA THR A 431 -18.78 14.30 -1.40
C THR A 431 -19.92 13.85 -2.32
N ALA A 432 -19.77 14.03 -3.63
CA ALA A 432 -20.74 13.58 -4.63
C ALA A 432 -20.61 12.09 -4.99
N GLY A 433 -19.62 11.38 -4.42
CA GLY A 433 -19.36 9.98 -4.71
C GLY A 433 -18.95 9.75 -6.16
N ILE A 434 -19.52 8.71 -6.77
CA ILE A 434 -19.34 8.39 -8.19
C ILE A 434 -20.63 8.66 -8.97
N SER A 435 -20.54 9.52 -9.98
CA SER A 435 -21.66 9.80 -10.88
C SER A 435 -21.57 8.92 -12.13
N SER A 436 -22.72 8.57 -12.69
CA SER A 436 -22.80 7.85 -13.98
C SER A 436 -22.45 8.73 -15.18
N SER A 437 -22.64 10.06 -15.07
CA SER A 437 -22.32 11.05 -16.10
C SER A 437 -22.13 12.46 -15.51
N GLY A 438 -21.83 13.46 -16.36
CA GLY A 438 -21.77 14.88 -15.99
C GLY A 438 -20.59 15.28 -15.09
N ASN A 439 -20.47 16.58 -14.80
CA ASN A 439 -19.35 17.17 -14.05
C ASN A 439 -19.51 17.03 -12.52
N SER A 440 -19.63 15.80 -12.03
CA SER A 440 -19.84 15.50 -10.60
C SER A 440 -19.06 14.27 -10.15
N GLY A 441 -18.54 14.30 -8.92
CA GLY A 441 -17.68 13.27 -8.34
C GLY A 441 -16.19 13.47 -8.67
N ASN A 442 -15.35 12.51 -8.26
CA ASN A 442 -13.92 12.56 -8.58
C ASN A 442 -13.62 12.24 -10.06
N ILE A 443 -14.43 11.37 -10.67
CA ILE A 443 -14.29 10.97 -12.07
C ILE A 443 -15.39 11.65 -12.87
N GLN A 444 -14.99 12.56 -13.75
CA GLN A 444 -15.87 13.40 -14.54
C GLN A 444 -15.65 13.21 -16.04
N THR A 445 -15.03 12.10 -16.43
CA THR A 445 -14.87 11.76 -17.84
C THR A 445 -16.22 11.46 -18.50
N THR A 446 -16.32 11.61 -19.82
CA THR A 446 -17.54 11.27 -20.56
C THR A 446 -17.81 9.75 -20.52
N ASN A 447 -16.76 8.92 -20.59
CA ASN A 447 -16.88 7.47 -20.51
C ASN A 447 -16.29 6.95 -19.18
N ARG A 448 -17.07 6.14 -18.45
CA ARG A 448 -16.73 5.62 -17.11
C ARG A 448 -17.08 4.14 -17.02
N ASN A 449 -16.07 3.30 -16.84
CA ASN A 449 -16.24 1.86 -16.75
C ASN A 449 -15.89 1.41 -15.33
N PHE A 450 -16.92 1.30 -14.49
CA PHE A 450 -16.82 0.84 -13.11
C PHE A 450 -17.18 -0.65 -13.03
N SER A 451 -16.19 -1.52 -12.80
CA SER A 451 -16.39 -2.98 -12.78
C SER A 451 -17.20 -3.45 -11.57
N THR A 452 -18.13 -4.38 -11.79
CA THR A 452 -18.85 -5.08 -10.73
C THR A 452 -17.96 -6.00 -9.88
N GLY A 453 -16.78 -6.37 -10.38
CA GLY A 453 -15.78 -7.15 -9.64
C GLY A 453 -14.75 -6.30 -8.90
N ALA A 454 -14.91 -4.97 -8.84
CA ALA A 454 -14.00 -4.07 -8.15
C ALA A 454 -14.43 -3.77 -6.71
N ASN A 455 -13.53 -3.14 -5.96
CA ASN A 455 -13.73 -2.66 -4.60
C ASN A 455 -13.88 -1.14 -4.60
N TYR A 456 -14.88 -0.63 -3.88
CA TYR A 456 -15.18 0.80 -3.78
C TYR A 456 -15.10 1.26 -2.33
N VAL A 457 -14.23 2.21 -2.06
CA VAL A 457 -13.94 2.71 -0.71
C VAL A 457 -14.31 4.18 -0.61
N TYR A 458 -15.35 4.52 0.15
CA TYR A 458 -15.69 5.91 0.43
C TYR A 458 -14.82 6.41 1.58
N ASN A 459 -13.78 7.17 1.25
CA ASN A 459 -12.68 7.57 2.15
C ASN A 459 -12.49 9.09 2.26
N GLY A 460 -13.58 9.85 2.07
CA GLY A 460 -13.59 11.30 2.29
C GLY A 460 -13.56 11.68 3.78
N SER A 461 -13.57 12.98 4.03
CA SER A 461 -13.60 13.58 5.38
C SER A 461 -14.82 14.49 5.62
N ALA A 462 -15.75 14.52 4.66
CA ALA A 462 -17.04 15.21 4.72
C ALA A 462 -18.14 14.22 4.32
N ASN A 463 -19.41 14.53 4.59
CA ASN A 463 -20.51 13.63 4.22
C ASN A 463 -20.46 13.33 2.71
N GLN A 464 -20.57 12.05 2.37
CA GLN A 464 -20.57 11.57 0.99
C GLN A 464 -21.90 10.91 0.66
N ILE A 465 -22.21 10.84 -0.61
CA ILE A 465 -23.18 9.88 -1.14
C ILE A 465 -22.44 8.81 -1.93
N THR A 466 -23.04 7.63 -2.12
CA THR A 466 -22.44 6.65 -3.03
C THR A 466 -22.42 7.14 -4.47
N GLY A 467 -23.47 7.84 -4.88
CA GLY A 467 -23.65 8.38 -6.21
C GLY A 467 -24.29 7.38 -7.19
N THR A 468 -24.80 7.89 -8.30
CA THR A 468 -25.57 7.13 -9.29
C THR A 468 -24.71 6.22 -10.17
N GLY A 469 -23.39 6.39 -10.15
CA GLY A 469 -22.43 5.59 -10.91
C GLY A 469 -21.94 4.34 -10.19
N LEU A 470 -22.31 4.10 -8.92
CA LEU A 470 -21.96 2.87 -8.22
C LEU A 470 -22.63 1.67 -8.89
N PRO A 471 -21.86 0.64 -9.31
CA PRO A 471 -22.45 -0.57 -9.86
C PRO A 471 -23.43 -1.22 -8.87
N ALA A 472 -24.54 -1.75 -9.37
CA ALA A 472 -25.56 -2.42 -8.54
C ALA A 472 -25.02 -3.67 -7.82
N THR A 473 -23.90 -4.21 -8.28
CA THR A 473 -23.14 -5.28 -7.63
C THR A 473 -21.67 -4.89 -7.62
N VAL A 474 -21.02 -5.04 -6.47
CA VAL A 474 -19.59 -4.80 -6.28
C VAL A 474 -18.96 -5.98 -5.56
N SER A 475 -17.64 -6.16 -5.69
CA SER A 475 -16.94 -7.15 -4.88
C SER A 475 -16.99 -6.72 -3.42
N ASN A 476 -16.43 -5.54 -3.12
CA ASN A 476 -16.40 -4.97 -1.79
C ASN A 476 -16.89 -3.52 -1.79
N LEU A 477 -17.75 -3.20 -0.84
CA LEU A 477 -18.11 -1.84 -0.47
C LEU A 477 -17.49 -1.53 0.89
N ALA A 478 -16.68 -0.49 0.96
CA ALA A 478 -16.06 -0.07 2.20
C ALA A 478 -16.42 1.37 2.54
N ILE A 479 -16.78 1.60 3.79
CA ILE A 479 -17.04 2.90 4.39
C ILE A 479 -15.86 3.21 5.30
N ASN A 480 -15.04 4.15 4.88
CA ASN A 480 -13.85 4.61 5.58
C ASN A 480 -13.82 6.14 5.66
N ASN A 481 -15.00 6.74 5.80
CA ASN A 481 -15.12 8.18 5.88
C ASN A 481 -14.60 8.65 7.24
N SER A 482 -13.50 9.38 7.23
CA SER A 482 -12.74 9.80 8.41
C SER A 482 -13.14 11.18 8.91
N GLY A 483 -14.27 11.72 8.45
CA GLY A 483 -14.77 13.01 8.90
C GLY A 483 -15.02 13.05 10.41
N ALA A 484 -15.12 14.25 10.96
CA ALA A 484 -15.60 14.44 12.32
C ALA A 484 -17.10 14.07 12.43
N SER A 485 -17.60 13.92 13.65
CA SER A 485 -19.02 13.68 13.90
C SER A 485 -19.89 14.73 13.19
N GLY A 486 -20.90 14.29 12.44
CA GLY A 486 -21.76 15.15 11.61
C GLY A 486 -21.24 15.37 10.18
N ALA A 487 -19.99 15.01 9.90
CA ALA A 487 -19.35 15.09 8.58
C ALA A 487 -18.79 13.73 8.13
N ASN A 488 -19.22 12.63 8.75
CA ASN A 488 -18.69 11.28 8.56
C ASN A 488 -19.73 10.27 8.06
N THR A 489 -20.77 10.74 7.39
CA THR A 489 -21.84 9.89 6.86
C THR A 489 -21.60 9.58 5.38
N VAL A 490 -21.82 8.33 4.99
CA VAL A 490 -21.94 7.93 3.60
C VAL A 490 -23.37 7.44 3.36
N THR A 491 -24.10 8.12 2.49
CA THR A 491 -25.52 7.83 2.22
C THR A 491 -25.67 7.04 0.91
N LEU A 492 -26.36 5.90 0.94
CA LEU A 492 -26.65 5.13 -0.26
C LEU A 492 -27.56 5.93 -1.21
N THR A 493 -27.14 6.01 -2.47
CA THR A 493 -27.95 6.58 -3.56
C THR A 493 -28.84 5.51 -4.20
N ASN A 494 -28.32 4.30 -4.38
CA ASN A 494 -28.99 3.16 -5.01
C ASN A 494 -28.91 1.93 -4.10
N ALA A 495 -29.75 0.93 -4.38
CA ALA A 495 -29.55 -0.41 -3.83
C ALA A 495 -28.24 -1.01 -4.36
N VAL A 496 -27.56 -1.81 -3.54
CA VAL A 496 -26.26 -2.39 -3.89
C VAL A 496 -26.14 -3.80 -3.31
N THR A 497 -25.52 -4.70 -4.08
CA THR A 497 -25.08 -6.02 -3.61
C THR A 497 -23.57 -6.02 -3.44
N SER A 498 -23.07 -6.48 -2.30
CA SER A 498 -21.64 -6.59 -2.00
C SER A 498 -21.29 -7.96 -1.45
N SER A 499 -20.14 -8.50 -1.81
CA SER A 499 -19.62 -9.74 -1.18
C SER A 499 -19.07 -9.43 0.22
N THR A 500 -18.37 -8.31 0.37
CA THR A 500 -17.96 -7.81 1.69
C THR A 500 -18.40 -6.37 1.89
N LEU A 501 -19.06 -6.10 3.01
CA LEU A 501 -19.27 -4.76 3.53
C LEU A 501 -18.26 -4.49 4.65
N ALA A 502 -17.38 -3.53 4.46
CA ALA A 502 -16.43 -3.10 5.48
C ALA A 502 -16.82 -1.72 6.05
N LEU A 503 -17.11 -1.64 7.34
CA LEU A 503 -17.41 -0.42 8.09
C LEU A 503 -16.16 -0.05 8.91
N THR A 504 -15.15 0.47 8.22
CA THR A 504 -13.85 0.80 8.81
C THR A 504 -13.93 2.08 9.64
N ALA A 505 -14.59 3.12 9.13
CA ALA A 505 -14.82 4.40 9.81
C ALA A 505 -16.09 5.07 9.30
N GLY A 506 -16.68 5.98 10.09
CA GLY A 506 -17.87 6.73 9.72
C GLY A 506 -19.19 5.96 9.86
N GLN A 507 -20.27 6.53 9.34
CA GLN A 507 -21.62 5.95 9.40
C GLN A 507 -22.14 5.67 7.99
N LEU A 508 -22.79 4.52 7.80
CA LEU A 508 -23.51 4.18 6.58
C LEU A 508 -25.01 4.43 6.75
N GLU A 509 -25.55 5.37 5.99
CA GLU A 509 -26.98 5.64 5.92
C GLU A 509 -27.60 4.90 4.72
N LEU A 510 -28.60 4.05 4.97
CA LEU A 510 -29.20 3.25 3.90
C LEU A 510 -30.23 4.03 3.07
N ASN A 511 -30.79 5.12 3.58
CA ASN A 511 -31.68 6.03 2.83
C ASN A 511 -32.84 5.30 2.10
N ASN A 512 -33.54 4.42 2.84
CA ASN A 512 -34.60 3.55 2.33
C ASN A 512 -34.18 2.65 1.17
N LYS A 513 -32.88 2.38 1.00
CA LYS A 513 -32.35 1.42 0.03
C LYS A 513 -32.06 0.08 0.69
N ILE A 514 -31.92 -0.93 -0.16
CA ILE A 514 -31.52 -2.28 0.23
C ILE A 514 -30.03 -2.42 -0.03
N LEU A 515 -29.29 -2.78 1.00
CA LEU A 515 -27.93 -3.30 0.88
C LEU A 515 -28.00 -4.82 0.99
N THR A 516 -27.59 -5.52 -0.05
CA THR A 516 -27.54 -6.98 -0.06
C THR A 516 -26.11 -7.45 0.19
N VAL A 517 -25.91 -8.31 1.17
CA VAL A 517 -24.71 -9.11 1.35
C VAL A 517 -24.90 -10.40 0.55
N ALA A 518 -24.00 -10.64 -0.42
CA ALA A 518 -24.05 -11.83 -1.27
C ALA A 518 -23.92 -13.12 -0.44
N SER A 519 -24.33 -14.26 -1.02
CA SER A 519 -24.16 -15.57 -0.37
C SER A 519 -22.68 -15.86 -0.12
N GLY A 520 -22.34 -16.31 1.08
CA GLY A 520 -20.96 -16.47 1.56
C GLY A 520 -20.28 -15.15 1.95
N GLY A 521 -20.98 -14.03 1.88
CA GLY A 521 -20.45 -12.71 2.13
C GLY A 521 -20.25 -12.37 3.62
N SER A 522 -19.67 -11.20 3.86
CA SER A 522 -19.33 -10.74 5.21
C SER A 522 -19.65 -9.28 5.46
N VAL A 523 -19.96 -8.97 6.73
CA VAL A 523 -20.03 -7.61 7.26
C VAL A 523 -18.99 -7.46 8.35
N THR A 524 -18.05 -6.54 8.19
CA THR A 524 -16.98 -6.30 9.17
C THR A 524 -17.07 -4.86 9.66
N ALA A 525 -17.11 -4.65 10.97
CA ALA A 525 -17.05 -3.32 11.58
C ALA A 525 -15.81 -3.19 12.46
N ALA A 526 -15.01 -2.16 12.20
CA ALA A 526 -13.85 -1.81 13.03
C ALA A 526 -14.19 -0.59 13.90
N SER A 527 -14.46 0.55 13.27
CA SER A 527 -14.89 1.77 13.97
C SER A 527 -16.09 2.44 13.30
N GLY A 528 -16.54 1.94 12.14
CA GLY A 528 -17.76 2.41 11.48
C GLY A 528 -19.01 1.64 11.92
N ASN A 529 -20.19 2.18 11.59
CA ASN A 529 -21.46 1.48 11.81
C ASN A 529 -22.55 1.94 10.83
N PHE A 530 -23.76 1.38 10.93
CA PHE A 530 -24.94 1.92 10.28
C PHE A 530 -25.53 3.08 11.06
N MET A 531 -26.07 4.07 10.35
CA MET A 531 -26.90 5.11 10.93
C MET A 531 -28.31 4.58 11.23
N ALA A 532 -28.93 5.06 12.31
CA ALA A 532 -30.30 4.72 12.71
C ALA A 532 -31.36 5.37 11.79
N THR A 533 -31.40 4.93 10.54
CA THR A 533 -32.30 5.43 9.48
C THR A 533 -33.00 4.25 8.80
N PRO A 534 -34.16 4.48 8.16
CA PRO A 534 -34.86 3.39 7.51
C PRO A 534 -34.11 2.88 6.27
N GLY A 535 -34.26 1.57 6.03
CA GLY A 535 -33.47 0.80 5.06
C GLY A 535 -33.20 -0.62 5.60
N ARG A 536 -32.74 -1.51 4.72
CA ARG A 536 -32.61 -2.94 5.03
C ARG A 536 -31.29 -3.53 4.58
N VAL A 537 -30.73 -4.39 5.42
CA VAL A 537 -29.60 -5.27 5.08
C VAL A 537 -30.14 -6.66 4.76
N ASN A 538 -29.93 -7.15 3.55
CA ASN A 538 -30.37 -8.47 3.13
C ASN A 538 -29.19 -9.42 3.04
N PHE A 539 -29.22 -10.54 3.75
CA PHE A 539 -28.30 -11.65 3.51
C PHE A 539 -28.94 -12.61 2.50
N ALA A 540 -28.42 -12.61 1.27
CA ALA A 540 -28.95 -13.43 0.18
C ALA A 540 -28.74 -14.94 0.36
N GLY A 541 -27.88 -15.34 1.29
CA GLY A 541 -27.55 -16.73 1.60
C GLY A 541 -26.78 -16.81 2.91
N THR A 542 -25.74 -17.65 2.95
CA THR A 542 -24.87 -17.71 4.14
C THR A 542 -24.13 -16.40 4.35
N GLY A 543 -23.88 -16.02 5.60
CA GLY A 543 -23.18 -14.77 5.90
C GLY A 543 -22.47 -14.78 7.25
N THR A 544 -21.46 -13.93 7.37
CA THR A 544 -20.70 -13.76 8.62
C THR A 544 -20.61 -12.30 9.02
N VAL A 545 -20.63 -12.04 10.32
CA VAL A 545 -20.49 -10.70 10.90
C VAL A 545 -19.37 -10.70 11.94
N SER A 546 -18.52 -9.68 11.89
CA SER A 546 -17.45 -9.46 12.87
C SER A 546 -17.38 -8.00 13.31
N GLY A 547 -16.99 -7.79 14.57
CA GLY A 547 -17.04 -6.47 15.21
C GLY A 547 -18.41 -6.16 15.78
N THR A 548 -18.59 -4.92 16.24
CA THR A 548 -19.87 -4.45 16.79
C THR A 548 -20.71 -3.80 15.69
N VAL A 549 -21.83 -4.42 15.33
CA VAL A 549 -22.70 -3.94 14.24
C VAL A 549 -24.11 -3.68 14.74
N ASN A 550 -24.60 -2.46 14.53
CA ASN A 550 -25.96 -2.06 14.86
C ASN A 550 -26.80 -2.12 13.59
N PHE A 551 -27.42 -3.26 13.33
CA PHE A 551 -28.24 -3.41 12.15
C PHE A 551 -29.57 -2.65 12.27
N PRO A 552 -30.05 -2.04 11.17
CA PRO A 552 -31.42 -1.55 11.06
C PRO A 552 -32.36 -2.76 10.86
N ASP A 553 -33.10 -2.84 9.75
CA ASP A 553 -33.81 -4.06 9.36
C ASP A 553 -32.87 -5.06 8.70
N VAL A 554 -33.08 -6.35 9.00
CA VAL A 554 -32.31 -7.47 8.44
C VAL A 554 -33.25 -8.51 7.85
N THR A 555 -32.94 -9.03 6.66
CA THR A 555 -33.56 -10.26 6.12
C THR A 555 -32.55 -11.37 5.95
N LEU A 556 -32.95 -12.59 6.28
CA LEU A 556 -32.15 -13.80 6.10
C LEU A 556 -32.79 -14.72 5.05
N ALA A 557 -32.03 -15.09 4.02
CA ALA A 557 -32.35 -16.17 3.08
C ALA A 557 -31.38 -17.37 3.18
N GLY A 558 -30.42 -17.31 4.11
CA GLY A 558 -29.52 -18.40 4.47
C GLY A 558 -29.02 -18.26 5.92
N GLY A 559 -28.08 -19.13 6.32
CA GLY A 559 -27.51 -19.15 7.66
C GLY A 559 -26.54 -17.99 7.93
N VAL A 560 -26.86 -17.12 8.89
CA VAL A 560 -26.01 -15.97 9.23
C VAL A 560 -25.45 -16.08 10.63
N ASN A 561 -24.13 -15.98 10.73
CA ASN A 561 -23.42 -15.86 12.01
C ASN A 561 -23.26 -14.39 12.36
N PHE A 562 -24.03 -13.92 13.34
CA PHE A 562 -24.03 -12.53 13.80
C PHE A 562 -22.81 -12.15 14.66
N GLY A 563 -21.87 -13.07 14.88
CA GLY A 563 -20.67 -12.81 15.65
C GLY A 563 -20.96 -12.39 17.11
N PRO A 564 -19.94 -11.92 17.84
CA PRO A 564 -20.06 -11.67 19.27
C PRO A 564 -20.80 -10.38 19.63
N ALA A 565 -21.09 -9.46 18.70
CA ALA A 565 -21.57 -8.12 19.06
C ALA A 565 -22.51 -7.47 18.03
N SER A 566 -23.39 -8.24 17.40
CA SER A 566 -24.45 -7.66 16.56
C SER A 566 -25.70 -7.31 17.37
N ASN A 567 -26.29 -6.17 17.05
CA ASN A 567 -27.55 -5.68 17.60
C ASN A 567 -28.57 -5.47 16.48
N ILE A 568 -29.80 -5.93 16.65
CA ILE A 568 -30.93 -5.69 15.75
C ILE A 568 -31.76 -4.54 16.33
N ASN A 569 -31.73 -3.37 15.68
CA ASN A 569 -32.49 -2.21 16.13
C ASN A 569 -33.87 -2.11 15.46
N GLY A 570 -33.99 -2.59 14.22
CA GLY A 570 -35.25 -2.69 13.48
C GLY A 570 -35.84 -4.09 13.62
N SER A 571 -35.95 -4.80 12.51
CA SER A 571 -36.46 -6.17 12.46
C SER A 571 -35.40 -7.19 12.07
N LEU A 572 -35.54 -8.42 12.56
CA LEU A 572 -34.86 -9.59 12.01
C LEU A 572 -35.91 -10.47 11.36
N GLN A 573 -35.99 -10.45 10.03
CA GLN A 573 -36.93 -11.25 9.26
C GLN A 573 -36.26 -12.50 8.70
N ILE A 574 -36.80 -13.66 9.05
CA ILE A 574 -36.34 -14.96 8.59
C ILE A 574 -37.25 -15.42 7.45
N ASN A 575 -36.70 -15.47 6.24
CA ASN A 575 -37.40 -16.01 5.07
C ASN A 575 -37.09 -17.51 4.91
N SER A 576 -37.70 -18.15 3.90
CA SER A 576 -37.38 -19.53 3.54
C SER A 576 -35.86 -19.71 3.35
N GLY A 577 -35.30 -20.76 3.98
CA GLY A 577 -33.86 -21.04 3.98
C GLY A 577 -33.01 -20.22 4.97
N GLY A 578 -33.53 -19.12 5.53
CA GLY A 578 -32.84 -18.29 6.51
C GLY A 578 -32.79 -18.90 7.90
N PHE A 579 -31.71 -18.67 8.65
CA PHE A 579 -31.60 -19.00 10.08
C PHE A 579 -30.42 -18.27 10.74
N VAL A 580 -30.42 -18.18 12.06
CA VAL A 580 -29.27 -17.69 12.82
C VAL A 580 -28.29 -18.83 13.08
N ASN A 581 -27.08 -18.71 12.51
CA ASN A 581 -26.03 -19.72 12.65
C ASN A 581 -25.07 -19.37 13.79
N THR A 582 -24.88 -20.28 14.75
CA THR A 582 -23.89 -20.19 15.85
C THR A 582 -24.11 -19.05 16.86
N ASN A 583 -24.01 -17.77 16.46
CA ASN A 583 -24.13 -16.63 17.37
C ASN A 583 -25.44 -15.88 17.14
N ALA A 584 -26.22 -15.74 18.21
CA ALA A 584 -27.43 -14.94 18.22
C ALA A 584 -27.13 -13.43 18.34
N PRO A 585 -27.93 -12.57 17.70
CA PRO A 585 -27.83 -11.13 17.94
C PRO A 585 -28.51 -10.73 19.25
N THR A 586 -28.22 -9.52 19.72
CA THR A 586 -29.02 -8.83 20.73
C THR A 586 -30.16 -8.09 20.06
N PHE A 587 -31.36 -8.11 20.65
CA PHE A 587 -32.53 -7.42 20.14
C PHE A 587 -32.72 -6.08 20.88
N GLY A 588 -32.85 -4.99 20.13
CA GLY A 588 -33.18 -3.66 20.68
C GLY A 588 -34.61 -3.60 21.22
N SER A 589 -34.89 -2.61 22.08
CA SER A 589 -36.17 -2.46 22.80
C SER A 589 -37.39 -2.17 21.92
N ALA A 590 -37.19 -1.80 20.66
CA ALA A 590 -38.26 -1.64 19.66
C ALA A 590 -38.25 -2.73 18.59
N SER A 591 -37.31 -3.68 18.67
CA SER A 591 -37.05 -4.62 17.59
C SER A 591 -38.07 -5.74 17.50
N THR A 592 -38.22 -6.32 16.31
CA THR A 592 -39.13 -7.45 16.06
C THR A 592 -38.41 -8.60 15.36
N LEU A 593 -38.50 -9.80 15.93
CA LEU A 593 -38.16 -11.05 15.24
C LEU A 593 -39.37 -11.52 14.42
N ILE A 594 -39.20 -11.64 13.10
CA ILE A 594 -40.28 -11.99 12.17
C ILE A 594 -39.98 -13.33 11.51
N TYR A 595 -40.85 -14.31 11.72
CA TYR A 595 -40.84 -15.59 10.99
C TYR A 595 -41.72 -15.47 9.74
N ASN A 596 -41.10 -15.48 8.56
CA ASN A 596 -41.75 -15.24 7.27
C ASN A 596 -41.40 -16.34 6.25
N THR A 597 -41.38 -17.60 6.69
CA THR A 597 -40.73 -18.69 5.97
C THR A 597 -41.61 -19.35 4.92
N GLY A 598 -42.94 -19.21 4.99
CA GLY A 598 -43.85 -19.88 4.04
C GLY A 598 -44.16 -21.34 4.39
N GLY A 599 -43.58 -21.87 5.47
CA GLY A 599 -43.68 -23.28 5.81
C GLY A 599 -43.32 -23.56 7.27
N VAL A 600 -42.92 -24.80 7.55
CA VAL A 600 -42.52 -25.22 8.90
C VAL A 600 -41.12 -24.69 9.19
N TYR A 601 -40.94 -24.07 10.35
CA TYR A 601 -39.65 -23.57 10.80
C TYR A 601 -39.37 -24.04 12.22
N ALA A 602 -38.22 -24.69 12.43
CA ALA A 602 -37.74 -25.09 13.74
C ALA A 602 -36.97 -23.94 14.40
N ARG A 603 -37.40 -23.51 15.58
CA ARG A 603 -36.76 -22.42 16.34
C ARG A 603 -35.29 -22.72 16.61
N GLY A 604 -34.43 -21.72 16.37
CA GLY A 604 -32.99 -21.78 16.58
C GLY A 604 -32.46 -20.71 17.52
N ASN A 605 -31.20 -20.32 17.28
CA ASN A 605 -30.44 -19.39 18.12
C ASN A 605 -31.02 -17.97 18.15
N GLU A 606 -31.84 -17.58 17.16
CA GLU A 606 -32.55 -16.30 17.16
C GLU A 606 -33.45 -16.11 18.39
N TRP A 607 -33.89 -17.21 19.02
CA TRP A 607 -34.79 -17.18 20.15
C TRP A 607 -34.52 -18.31 21.15
N SER A 608 -33.37 -18.20 21.83
CA SER A 608 -32.81 -19.24 22.70
C SER A 608 -32.49 -18.79 24.13
N ALA A 609 -32.77 -17.54 24.51
CA ALA A 609 -32.42 -16.99 25.82
C ALA A 609 -33.55 -16.17 26.46
N GLY A 610 -33.46 -15.96 27.78
CA GLY A 610 -34.40 -15.12 28.56
C GLY A 610 -33.93 -13.70 28.84
N SER A 611 -32.69 -13.39 28.45
CA SER A 611 -32.08 -12.06 28.48
C SER A 611 -30.86 -12.05 27.55
N GLY A 612 -30.41 -10.85 27.14
CA GLY A 612 -29.24 -10.72 26.28
C GLY A 612 -29.45 -11.25 24.86
N LYS A 613 -28.47 -11.99 24.34
CA LYS A 613 -28.48 -12.49 22.96
C LYS A 613 -29.47 -13.63 22.78
N GLY A 614 -30.23 -13.60 21.68
CA GLY A 614 -31.28 -14.60 21.43
C GLY A 614 -32.52 -14.42 22.31
N TYR A 615 -32.71 -13.23 22.90
CA TYR A 615 -33.92 -12.85 23.61
C TYR A 615 -34.66 -11.74 22.83
N PRO A 616 -35.64 -12.10 21.99
CA PRO A 616 -36.34 -11.13 21.14
C PRO A 616 -37.21 -10.19 21.96
N ASN A 617 -37.38 -8.95 21.46
CA ASN A 617 -38.26 -7.98 22.07
C ASN A 617 -39.73 -8.20 21.66
N HIS A 618 -40.03 -8.06 20.37
CA HIS A 618 -41.32 -8.50 19.80
C HIS A 618 -41.11 -9.70 18.89
N VAL A 619 -42.14 -10.55 18.76
CA VAL A 619 -42.13 -11.69 17.85
C VAL A 619 -43.37 -11.65 16.97
N GLN A 620 -43.19 -11.88 15.66
CA GLN A 620 -44.26 -11.97 14.69
C GLN A 620 -44.10 -13.23 13.82
N LEU A 621 -45.20 -13.95 13.60
CA LEU A 621 -45.30 -15.00 12.59
C LEU A 621 -46.19 -14.51 11.45
N SER A 622 -45.72 -14.63 10.22
CA SER A 622 -46.42 -14.21 9.01
C SER A 622 -46.21 -15.19 7.86
N ASN A 623 -46.84 -14.92 6.71
CA ASN A 623 -46.64 -15.67 5.47
C ASN A 623 -46.84 -17.19 5.65
N ALA A 624 -47.96 -17.59 6.24
CA ALA A 624 -48.31 -19.00 6.49
C ALA A 624 -47.21 -19.82 7.21
N THR A 625 -46.41 -19.16 8.06
CA THR A 625 -45.34 -19.85 8.80
C THR A 625 -45.93 -20.70 9.90
N THR A 626 -45.49 -21.96 9.99
CA THR A 626 -45.72 -22.83 11.14
C THR A 626 -44.44 -22.91 11.96
N LEU A 627 -44.40 -22.25 13.11
CA LEU A 627 -43.28 -22.31 14.04
C LEU A 627 -43.39 -23.58 14.90
N ASP A 628 -42.36 -24.41 14.82
CA ASP A 628 -42.05 -25.50 15.74
C ASP A 628 -41.01 -24.98 16.75
N PRO A 629 -41.41 -24.54 17.95
CA PRO A 629 -40.51 -23.98 18.93
C PRO A 629 -39.68 -25.05 19.67
N GLY A 630 -40.14 -26.30 19.66
CA GLY A 630 -39.42 -27.42 20.26
C GLY A 630 -38.30 -27.90 19.35
N GLY A 631 -38.57 -27.94 18.04
CA GLY A 631 -37.67 -28.55 17.07
C GLY A 631 -37.19 -29.94 17.54
N THR A 632 -36.04 -30.38 17.06
CA THR A 632 -35.47 -31.66 17.52
C THR A 632 -34.69 -31.56 18.83
N THR A 633 -34.32 -30.36 19.29
CA THR A 633 -33.37 -30.17 20.41
C THR A 633 -33.69 -29.01 21.36
N ALA A 634 -34.74 -28.22 21.12
CA ALA A 634 -35.02 -26.96 21.84
C ALA A 634 -36.24 -27.05 22.78
N THR A 635 -36.76 -28.25 23.05
CA THR A 635 -37.95 -28.45 23.89
C THR A 635 -37.79 -27.92 25.32
N GLY A 636 -36.58 -27.98 25.88
CA GLY A 636 -36.22 -27.41 27.19
C GLY A 636 -35.60 -26.02 27.15
N THR A 637 -35.42 -25.44 25.95
CA THR A 637 -34.81 -24.12 25.80
C THR A 637 -35.83 -23.04 26.12
N VAL A 638 -35.45 -22.11 27.01
CA VAL A 638 -36.29 -20.99 27.47
C VAL A 638 -37.03 -20.32 26.31
N PHE A 639 -38.32 -20.05 26.50
CA PHE A 639 -39.22 -19.61 25.44
C PHE A 639 -39.98 -18.35 25.84
N THR A 640 -39.26 -17.24 25.90
CA THR A 640 -39.75 -15.98 26.44
C THR A 640 -39.38 -14.80 25.54
N MET A 641 -40.23 -13.77 25.48
CA MET A 641 -39.91 -12.49 24.83
C MET A 641 -40.24 -11.30 25.74
N ALA A 642 -39.62 -10.15 25.47
CA ALA A 642 -39.78 -8.96 26.31
C ALA A 642 -41.12 -8.25 26.13
N GLY A 643 -41.73 -8.33 24.94
CA GLY A 643 -42.95 -7.62 24.58
C GLY A 643 -43.97 -8.54 23.92
N ASN A 644 -44.57 -8.05 22.84
CA ASN A 644 -45.73 -8.68 22.22
C ASN A 644 -45.38 -9.89 21.34
N LEU A 645 -46.30 -10.86 21.31
CA LEU A 645 -46.33 -11.94 20.33
C LEU A 645 -47.51 -11.72 19.38
N THR A 646 -47.25 -11.71 18.08
CA THR A 646 -48.27 -11.71 17.04
C THR A 646 -48.20 -12.98 16.20
N VAL A 647 -49.26 -13.79 16.23
CA VAL A 647 -49.42 -14.92 15.31
C VAL A 647 -50.39 -14.46 14.22
N GLY A 648 -49.86 -14.16 13.03
CA GLY A 648 -50.65 -13.67 11.90
C GLY A 648 -51.64 -14.70 11.37
N ALA A 649 -52.69 -14.23 10.69
CA ALA A 649 -53.67 -15.12 10.05
C ALA A 649 -52.97 -16.11 9.10
N GLY A 650 -53.38 -17.38 9.14
CA GLY A 650 -52.77 -18.48 8.39
C GLY A 650 -51.43 -18.97 8.93
N SER A 651 -50.82 -18.30 9.91
CA SER A 651 -49.60 -18.75 10.58
C SER A 651 -49.94 -19.48 11.88
N SER A 652 -49.02 -20.31 12.37
CA SER A 652 -49.24 -21.16 13.54
C SER A 652 -48.01 -21.22 14.43
N LEU A 653 -48.20 -21.18 15.75
CA LEU A 653 -47.18 -21.51 16.74
C LEU A 653 -47.65 -22.77 17.47
N TYR A 654 -46.95 -23.88 17.30
CA TYR A 654 -47.37 -25.15 17.87
C TYR A 654 -46.35 -25.69 18.86
N MET A 655 -46.63 -25.59 20.17
CA MET A 655 -45.71 -26.08 21.21
C MET A 655 -45.67 -27.61 21.32
N ASP A 656 -46.45 -28.33 20.52
CA ASP A 656 -46.57 -29.78 20.41
C ASP A 656 -46.33 -30.29 18.98
N TYR A 657 -45.77 -29.45 18.09
CA TYR A 657 -45.63 -29.77 16.67
C TYR A 657 -44.91 -31.11 16.46
N SER A 658 -45.56 -32.05 15.77
CA SER A 658 -44.98 -33.36 15.42
C SER A 658 -44.36 -34.14 16.60
N GLY A 659 -44.86 -33.92 17.83
CA GLY A 659 -44.32 -34.57 19.04
C GLY A 659 -43.16 -33.84 19.71
N HIS A 660 -42.70 -32.71 19.16
CA HIS A 660 -41.67 -31.84 19.75
C HIS A 660 -42.25 -30.98 20.88
N ASN A 661 -42.73 -31.64 21.93
CA ASN A 661 -43.43 -31.01 23.03
C ASN A 661 -42.49 -30.14 23.87
N MET A 662 -42.82 -28.86 24.01
CA MET A 662 -42.11 -27.94 24.90
C MET A 662 -42.25 -28.37 26.37
N THR A 663 -41.14 -28.38 27.11
CA THR A 663 -41.11 -28.68 28.55
C THR A 663 -40.94 -27.43 29.40
N VAL A 664 -40.95 -26.25 28.77
CA VAL A 664 -40.88 -24.93 29.40
C VAL A 664 -41.99 -24.04 28.84
N PRO A 665 -42.47 -23.04 29.61
CA PRO A 665 -43.62 -22.27 29.20
C PRO A 665 -43.29 -21.24 28.12
N LEU A 666 -44.25 -20.96 27.24
CA LEU A 666 -44.25 -19.75 26.42
C LEU A 666 -44.57 -18.56 27.31
N THR A 667 -43.59 -17.68 27.55
CA THR A 667 -43.77 -16.48 28.36
C THR A 667 -43.80 -15.22 27.50
N ILE A 668 -44.96 -14.54 27.51
CA ILE A 668 -45.23 -13.33 26.76
C ILE A 668 -45.33 -12.18 27.75
N ASN A 669 -44.28 -11.36 27.84
CA ASN A 669 -44.26 -10.23 28.78
C ASN A 669 -45.12 -9.04 28.32
N GLY A 670 -45.52 -9.00 27.04
CA GLY A 670 -46.50 -8.06 26.49
C GLY A 670 -47.83 -8.73 26.10
N ASP A 671 -48.45 -8.21 25.05
CA ASP A 671 -49.74 -8.67 24.52
C ASP A 671 -49.57 -9.91 23.62
N LEU A 672 -50.52 -10.84 23.71
CA LEU A 672 -50.72 -11.90 22.73
C LEU A 672 -51.77 -11.45 21.70
N ASN A 673 -51.35 -11.28 20.44
CA ASN A 673 -52.22 -11.03 19.29
C ASN A 673 -52.34 -12.30 18.43
N LEU A 674 -53.34 -13.12 18.71
CA LEU A 674 -53.53 -14.44 18.11
C LEU A 674 -54.57 -14.39 16.98
N ASN A 675 -54.11 -14.09 15.77
CA ASN A 675 -54.95 -14.13 14.56
C ASN A 675 -54.88 -15.48 13.82
N GLY A 676 -53.79 -16.23 14.02
CA GLY A 676 -53.58 -17.58 13.51
C GLY A 676 -53.84 -18.67 14.56
N ASN A 677 -53.02 -19.72 14.57
CA ASN A 677 -53.21 -20.85 15.48
C ASN A 677 -52.13 -20.90 16.58
N LEU A 678 -52.53 -21.25 17.80
CA LEU A 678 -51.64 -21.52 18.92
C LEU A 678 -52.02 -22.85 19.56
N SER A 679 -51.06 -23.75 19.77
CA SER A 679 -51.25 -24.90 20.66
C SER A 679 -50.33 -24.80 21.86
N ALA A 680 -50.84 -25.19 23.03
CA ALA A 680 -50.01 -25.45 24.18
C ALA A 680 -49.27 -26.79 24.03
N SER A 681 -48.31 -27.08 24.91
CA SER A 681 -47.55 -28.34 24.82
C SER A 681 -48.41 -29.55 25.18
N GLY A 682 -48.10 -30.72 24.60
CA GLY A 682 -48.69 -32.00 25.01
C GLY A 682 -48.10 -32.57 26.30
N VAL A 683 -47.07 -31.95 26.90
CA VAL A 683 -46.43 -32.42 28.15
C VAL A 683 -46.41 -31.33 29.23
N ASN A 684 -46.24 -31.76 30.48
CA ASN A 684 -46.13 -30.85 31.62
C ASN A 684 -44.92 -29.90 31.50
N GLY A 685 -45.10 -28.66 31.96
CA GLY A 685 -44.08 -27.61 31.89
C GLY A 685 -44.24 -26.66 30.68
N GLY A 686 -44.89 -27.10 29.59
CA GLY A 686 -45.15 -26.28 28.41
C GLY A 686 -46.44 -25.48 28.45
N ASP A 687 -46.65 -24.75 29.56
CA ASP A 687 -47.79 -23.87 29.78
C ASP A 687 -47.65 -22.53 29.02
N VAL A 688 -48.69 -21.68 29.04
CA VAL A 688 -48.64 -20.33 28.44
C VAL A 688 -48.76 -19.28 29.55
N ILE A 689 -47.82 -18.34 29.59
CA ILE A 689 -47.80 -17.24 30.57
C ILE A 689 -47.91 -15.92 29.81
N ILE A 690 -48.88 -15.08 30.19
CA ILE A 690 -49.13 -13.79 29.53
C ILE A 690 -49.24 -12.68 30.57
N LYS A 691 -48.50 -11.59 30.34
CA LYS A 691 -48.50 -10.41 31.22
C LYS A 691 -49.21 -9.19 30.63
N GLY A 692 -49.50 -9.19 29.33
CA GLY A 692 -50.34 -8.21 28.64
C GLY A 692 -51.72 -8.75 28.26
N ASN A 693 -52.34 -8.19 27.24
CA ASN A 693 -53.69 -8.58 26.80
C ASN A 693 -53.70 -9.94 26.09
N TRP A 694 -54.81 -10.66 26.21
CA TRP A 694 -55.13 -11.84 25.40
C TRP A 694 -56.07 -11.40 24.27
N ASN A 695 -55.56 -11.20 23.07
CA ASN A 695 -56.33 -10.76 21.91
C ASN A 695 -56.44 -11.91 20.91
N ARG A 696 -57.53 -12.69 20.97
CA ARG A 696 -57.70 -13.87 20.11
C ARG A 696 -58.81 -13.68 19.07
N VAL A 697 -58.43 -13.88 17.81
CA VAL A 697 -59.32 -14.03 16.65
C VAL A 697 -59.21 -15.44 16.06
N GLY A 698 -58.02 -16.03 16.09
CA GLY A 698 -57.73 -17.36 15.55
C GLY A 698 -58.01 -18.50 16.53
N SER A 699 -57.30 -19.62 16.42
CA SER A 699 -57.55 -20.83 17.21
C SER A 699 -56.55 -21.01 18.36
N PHE A 700 -57.02 -21.59 19.47
CA PHE A 700 -56.18 -21.97 20.61
C PHE A 700 -56.49 -23.42 21.01
N ALA A 701 -55.48 -24.27 21.08
CA ALA A 701 -55.57 -25.66 21.54
C ALA A 701 -54.88 -25.80 22.91
N PRO A 702 -55.63 -25.97 24.02
CA PRO A 702 -55.07 -25.90 25.38
C PRO A 702 -54.27 -27.14 25.83
N ASN A 703 -54.43 -28.32 25.21
CA ASN A 703 -53.64 -29.53 25.47
C ASN A 703 -53.44 -29.92 26.95
N ASN A 704 -54.49 -29.75 27.76
CA ASN A 704 -54.51 -29.99 29.19
C ASN A 704 -53.44 -29.16 29.96
N ARG A 705 -53.06 -28.00 29.41
CA ARG A 705 -52.08 -27.06 29.98
C ARG A 705 -52.75 -25.84 30.61
N ALA A 706 -51.99 -25.13 31.43
CA ALA A 706 -52.43 -23.91 32.06
C ALA A 706 -52.12 -22.67 31.20
N VAL A 707 -53.04 -21.71 31.26
CA VAL A 707 -52.80 -20.33 30.85
C VAL A 707 -52.74 -19.47 32.11
N PHE A 708 -51.59 -18.83 32.32
CA PHE A 708 -51.33 -17.93 33.44
C PHE A 708 -51.53 -16.48 33.00
N PHE A 709 -52.43 -15.77 33.68
CA PHE A 709 -52.52 -14.32 33.62
C PHE A 709 -51.69 -13.75 34.78
N GLN A 710 -50.56 -13.12 34.44
CA GLN A 710 -49.61 -12.54 35.38
C GLN A 710 -49.37 -11.04 35.13
N GLY A 711 -48.49 -10.43 35.92
CA GLY A 711 -48.09 -9.03 35.76
C GLY A 711 -48.95 -8.04 36.56
N SER A 712 -48.50 -6.78 36.58
CA SER A 712 -49.06 -5.70 37.39
C SER A 712 -50.07 -4.81 36.66
N ASN A 713 -50.13 -4.89 35.34
CA ASN A 713 -51.04 -4.09 34.53
C ASN A 713 -52.41 -4.75 34.43
N ALA A 714 -53.45 -3.95 34.21
CA ALA A 714 -54.76 -4.49 33.83
C ALA A 714 -54.62 -5.23 32.48
N GLN A 715 -55.30 -6.37 32.37
CA GLN A 715 -55.31 -7.19 31.16
C GLN A 715 -56.74 -7.29 30.65
N THR A 716 -56.91 -7.33 29.33
CA THR A 716 -58.20 -7.63 28.68
C THR A 716 -58.09 -8.96 27.96
N MET A 717 -59.15 -9.77 28.04
CA MET A 717 -59.31 -10.98 27.23
C MET A 717 -60.41 -10.78 26.19
N THR A 718 -60.03 -10.90 24.92
CA THR A 718 -60.89 -10.79 23.74
C THR A 718 -60.90 -12.12 22.98
N GLY A 719 -62.07 -12.45 22.42
CA GLY A 719 -62.36 -13.70 21.74
C GLY A 719 -62.82 -14.78 22.71
N ILE A 720 -63.95 -15.42 22.41
CA ILE A 720 -64.46 -16.55 23.22
C ILE A 720 -63.39 -17.64 23.24
N THR A 721 -62.85 -17.94 24.41
CA THR A 721 -61.71 -18.85 24.53
C THR A 721 -62.01 -19.96 25.53
N THR A 722 -61.77 -21.20 25.10
CA THR A 722 -61.78 -22.38 25.95
C THR A 722 -60.36 -22.68 26.42
N PHE A 723 -60.20 -22.75 27.73
CA PHE A 723 -58.97 -23.15 28.43
C PHE A 723 -59.19 -24.49 29.13
N ASP A 724 -58.13 -25.24 29.36
CA ASP A 724 -58.21 -26.39 30.27
C ASP A 724 -57.97 -25.93 31.72
N TYR A 725 -56.84 -25.29 31.98
CA TYR A 725 -56.53 -24.67 33.27
C TYR A 725 -56.29 -23.17 33.09
N VAL A 726 -56.83 -22.36 34.00
CA VAL A 726 -56.57 -20.91 34.04
C VAL A 726 -55.99 -20.58 35.41
N LEU A 727 -54.84 -19.91 35.45
CA LEU A 727 -54.26 -19.39 36.67
C LEU A 727 -54.26 -17.86 36.64
N ILE A 728 -54.89 -17.24 37.64
CA ILE A 728 -54.79 -15.81 37.91
C ILE A 728 -53.75 -15.63 39.02
N ASP A 729 -52.61 -15.07 38.64
CA ASP A 729 -51.45 -14.86 39.51
C ASP A 729 -50.86 -13.47 39.24
N LYS A 730 -51.69 -12.46 39.44
CA LYS A 730 -51.35 -11.07 39.10
C LYS A 730 -50.86 -10.34 40.33
N SER A 731 -49.80 -9.56 40.16
CA SER A 731 -49.28 -8.63 41.18
C SER A 731 -50.01 -7.27 41.19
N GLY A 732 -50.91 -7.04 40.22
CA GLY A 732 -51.72 -5.83 40.11
C GLY A 732 -52.58 -5.83 38.84
N GLY A 733 -53.59 -4.95 38.81
CA GLY A 733 -54.53 -4.79 37.70
C GLY A 733 -55.52 -5.95 37.58
N ASN A 734 -56.76 -5.70 37.15
CA ASN A 734 -57.74 -6.79 36.98
C ASN A 734 -57.62 -7.45 35.60
N LEU A 735 -58.10 -8.69 35.46
CA LEU A 735 -58.39 -9.29 34.16
C LEU A 735 -59.83 -8.95 33.79
N THR A 736 -60.04 -8.18 32.73
CA THR A 736 -61.37 -7.83 32.22
C THR A 736 -61.73 -8.70 31.03
N LEU A 737 -62.94 -9.26 31.05
CA LEU A 737 -63.43 -10.09 29.95
C LEU A 737 -64.22 -9.23 28.95
N ALA A 738 -63.76 -9.18 27.70
CA ALA A 738 -64.52 -8.65 26.57
C ALA A 738 -65.40 -9.72 25.91
N ASN A 739 -65.14 -11.01 26.16
CA ASN A 739 -65.94 -12.14 25.70
C ASN A 739 -66.02 -13.24 26.78
N ASN A 740 -66.91 -14.21 26.59
CA ASN A 740 -67.05 -15.35 27.50
C ASN A 740 -65.76 -16.18 27.59
N MET A 741 -65.45 -16.64 28.80
CA MET A 741 -64.37 -17.58 29.11
C MET A 741 -64.96 -18.95 29.44
N VAL A 742 -64.40 -20.03 28.89
CA VAL A 742 -64.71 -21.40 29.32
C VAL A 742 -63.45 -22.02 29.92
N CYS A 743 -63.56 -22.65 31.09
CA CYS A 743 -62.50 -23.40 31.74
C CYS A 743 -62.94 -24.85 31.94
N ASN A 744 -62.28 -25.79 31.25
CA ASN A 744 -62.68 -27.19 31.23
C ASN A 744 -62.31 -27.94 32.51
N LYS A 745 -61.22 -27.54 33.17
CA LYS A 745 -60.68 -28.16 34.38
C LYS A 745 -60.68 -27.12 35.50
N THR A 746 -59.52 -26.60 35.91
CA THR A 746 -59.43 -25.77 37.11
C THR A 746 -59.17 -24.30 36.80
N LEU A 747 -60.06 -23.42 37.30
CA LEU A 747 -59.78 -22.00 37.45
C LEU A 747 -59.14 -21.79 38.84
N SER A 748 -57.91 -21.31 38.87
CA SER A 748 -57.15 -21.11 40.10
C SER A 748 -56.80 -19.64 40.30
N PHE A 749 -57.01 -19.13 41.50
CA PHE A 749 -56.42 -17.88 41.97
C PHE A 749 -55.36 -18.19 43.02
N THR A 750 -54.12 -17.79 42.76
CA THR A 750 -52.98 -18.09 43.64
C THR A 750 -53.04 -17.29 44.94
N ALA A 751 -52.25 -17.68 45.94
CA ALA A 751 -52.17 -16.94 47.21
C ALA A 751 -51.50 -15.56 47.03
N SER A 752 -50.59 -15.43 46.06
CA SER A 752 -49.90 -14.19 45.69
C SER A 752 -50.73 -13.24 44.84
N ASN A 753 -51.85 -13.72 44.28
CA ASN A 753 -52.71 -12.91 43.42
C ASN A 753 -53.37 -11.78 44.20
N VAL A 754 -53.41 -10.58 43.60
CA VAL A 754 -54.16 -9.41 44.14
C VAL A 754 -55.26 -8.92 43.20
N ALA A 755 -55.51 -9.63 42.10
CA ALA A 755 -56.46 -9.22 41.06
C ALA A 755 -57.77 -10.02 41.08
N ASN A 756 -58.82 -9.43 40.51
CA ASN A 756 -60.07 -10.10 40.21
C ASN A 756 -60.22 -10.34 38.70
N ILE A 757 -61.10 -11.28 38.34
CA ILE A 757 -61.66 -11.35 36.98
C ILE A 757 -62.92 -10.49 36.98
N ASN A 758 -62.94 -9.40 36.20
CA ASN A 758 -64.14 -8.59 35.96
C ASN A 758 -64.83 -9.08 34.69
N THR A 759 -66.03 -9.64 34.82
CA THR A 759 -66.70 -10.23 33.65
C THR A 759 -67.45 -9.18 32.81
N ALA A 760 -67.72 -8.00 33.36
CA ALA A 760 -68.63 -7.02 32.75
C ALA A 760 -69.96 -7.72 32.38
N ASN A 761 -70.36 -7.70 31.11
CA ASN A 761 -71.57 -8.39 30.62
C ASN A 761 -71.31 -9.86 30.19
N ASN A 762 -70.07 -10.33 30.30
CA ASN A 762 -69.65 -11.67 29.90
C ASN A 762 -69.72 -12.65 31.08
N THR A 763 -69.40 -13.92 30.79
CA THR A 763 -69.46 -15.02 31.76
C THR A 763 -68.15 -15.81 31.82
N VAL A 764 -67.77 -16.22 33.03
CA VAL A 764 -66.82 -17.32 33.26
C VAL A 764 -67.62 -18.60 33.43
N GLN A 765 -67.44 -19.55 32.53
CA GLN A 765 -68.05 -20.89 32.60
C GLN A 765 -67.02 -21.91 33.07
N ILE A 766 -67.36 -22.67 34.10
CA ILE A 766 -66.61 -23.86 34.53
C ILE A 766 -67.38 -25.09 34.05
N ASN A 767 -66.72 -25.99 33.32
CA ASN A 767 -67.35 -27.26 32.92
C ASN A 767 -67.75 -28.11 34.14
N PRO A 768 -68.66 -29.10 34.00
CA PRO A 768 -69.19 -29.87 35.14
C PRO A 768 -68.11 -30.63 35.91
N SER A 769 -67.05 -31.05 35.21
CA SER A 769 -65.89 -31.73 35.78
C SER A 769 -64.80 -30.78 36.28
N GLY A 770 -65.03 -29.48 36.14
CA GLY A 770 -64.09 -28.44 36.50
C GLY A 770 -64.19 -28.04 37.97
N ASN A 771 -63.18 -27.31 38.44
CA ASN A 771 -63.10 -26.84 39.82
C ASN A 771 -62.69 -25.36 39.85
N VAL A 772 -63.11 -24.65 40.89
CA VAL A 772 -62.56 -23.33 41.21
C VAL A 772 -61.73 -23.45 42.48
N ASN A 773 -60.42 -23.19 42.37
CA ASN A 773 -59.53 -23.11 43.53
C ASN A 773 -59.22 -21.63 43.81
N ARG A 774 -59.47 -21.16 45.02
CA ARG A 774 -59.38 -19.74 45.35
C ARG A 774 -58.64 -19.52 46.66
N LEU A 775 -57.43 -18.98 46.55
CA LEU A 775 -56.63 -18.57 47.70
C LEU A 775 -56.63 -17.03 47.90
N SER A 776 -56.87 -16.26 46.84
CA SER A 776 -57.04 -14.80 46.86
C SER A 776 -57.84 -14.33 45.63
N GLY A 777 -58.40 -13.11 45.63
CA GLY A 777 -59.21 -12.60 44.51
C GLY A 777 -60.53 -13.36 44.27
N TRP A 778 -61.32 -12.94 43.28
CA TRP A 778 -62.57 -13.60 42.89
C TRP A 778 -63.02 -13.23 41.47
N VAL A 779 -64.05 -13.91 40.97
CA VAL A 779 -64.79 -13.49 39.78
C VAL A 779 -65.83 -12.44 40.20
N ASN A 780 -65.66 -11.22 39.73
CA ASN A 780 -66.58 -10.12 39.89
C ASN A 780 -67.52 -10.05 38.68
N GLY A 781 -68.67 -10.72 38.79
CA GLY A 781 -69.69 -10.83 37.76
C GLY A 781 -70.21 -12.26 37.60
N ASN A 782 -70.57 -12.65 36.37
CA ASN A 782 -71.23 -13.93 36.11
C ASN A 782 -70.23 -15.09 36.12
N LEU A 783 -70.37 -15.99 37.09
CA LEU A 783 -69.69 -17.28 37.16
C LEU A 783 -70.76 -18.38 37.13
N ILE A 784 -70.70 -19.25 36.13
CA ILE A 784 -71.65 -20.37 35.98
C ILE A 784 -70.91 -21.71 35.96
N SER A 785 -71.55 -22.73 36.51
CA SER A 785 -71.18 -24.12 36.32
C SER A 785 -72.31 -24.77 35.54
N THR A 786 -72.01 -25.23 34.34
CA THR A 786 -72.94 -25.92 33.44
C THR A 786 -72.29 -27.17 32.93
#